data_AF-A0A285NET0-F1
#
_entry.id   AF-A0A285NET0-F1
#
_cell.length_a   1.000
_cell.length_b   1.000
_cell.length_c   1.000
_cell.angle_alpha   90.00
_cell.angle_beta   90.00
_cell.angle_gamma   90.00
#
_symmetry.space_group_name_H-M   'P 1'
#
loop_
_entity.id
_entity.type
_entity.pdbx_description
1 polymer ?
#
loop_
_entity_poly.entity_id
_entity_poly.type
_entity_poly.pdbx_seq_one_letter_code
_entity_poly.pdbx_strand_id
1 'polypeptide(L)'
;MRLASLTILSLMASTSLTLAQSAAEDTFKQIMDDYNNTGFLSATVDSHSYDEASDTLKAENLKITFSFKWDESEAWLSMFPPTPLPADNSPDNGKPSTDKKAKPFLAFDIIYTAPSLSYKGLRDQDEKGYRFEQFNVDNAKMVVKFKSHESETNQTTNVDMQGSQVFNDGYVPYMGKLNSDPARPFSSLLAYLRPLILDTRIASSTTPIQHATHAMEDGKVFQRETHGPITITDVANGKIASMEQAYQKGETDLSAQLPDDLDESEIGEFPEKISYNIDKTTYKDFDFAALWSVFDPGMAKYEGDKVALGSSSTGKITANGEKSFDLSIASTIQNGLKVRQPKTYWISELEDALPRLKADEKLDNATIEKLTDAYFALIGSFAIDRVEMGKLQAQGRGDSKDPEAPQSVSMDGFLLSDLSDKGLAELAITNLDVKAKKIKQASLGRFAITNVEFPTYEAIKAVTKATMEGREPTTEQYARAMPPRAEIGLEGLAFDDDQGSKVAAEKIHLAIKTEGLAVPTHVSLKTDKLTLSRSMLGHPLAQTLMAQLNMNELTLNQSIALNWNPSDESFRIDPLTVDLTNIAKLDGAIGVGGIKKAYLANPQKAQQAMATASILPAELKLQDQGGLPQLINLAGLMSGMSPDQLQTMAPAQIEAILGAYTTPKFAKHVASQVGTFLQDPQSLRIILAPSNPVPVAQILGVIATAPQSLPDILKIGVAANQL
;
A
#
# COMPACT_ATOMS: atom_id res chain seq x y z
N MET A 1 76.15 -31.78 -12.18
CA MET A 1 74.71 -31.84 -11.84
C MET A 1 74.11 -30.55 -11.23
N ARG A 2 74.87 -29.47 -10.97
CA ARG A 2 74.34 -28.20 -10.40
C ARG A 2 74.24 -27.01 -11.37
N LEU A 3 74.69 -27.12 -12.62
CA LEU A 3 74.51 -26.07 -13.64
C LEU A 3 73.26 -26.25 -14.52
N ALA A 4 72.67 -27.45 -14.58
CA ALA A 4 71.46 -27.68 -15.38
C ALA A 4 70.16 -27.21 -14.70
N SER A 5 70.17 -27.02 -13.37
CA SER A 5 69.01 -26.64 -12.56
C SER A 5 68.75 -25.13 -12.50
N LEU A 6 69.76 -24.29 -12.73
CA LEU A 6 69.62 -22.82 -12.77
C LEU A 6 69.09 -22.32 -14.11
N THR A 7 69.49 -22.96 -15.21
CA THR A 7 69.00 -22.63 -16.56
C THR A 7 67.54 -23.05 -16.74
N ILE A 8 67.10 -24.14 -16.11
CA ILE A 8 65.69 -24.57 -16.11
C ILE A 8 64.83 -23.64 -15.25
N LEU A 9 65.33 -23.13 -14.11
CA LEU A 9 64.59 -22.14 -13.29
C LEU A 9 64.46 -20.78 -14.00
N SER A 10 65.51 -20.34 -14.70
CA SER A 10 65.47 -19.09 -15.48
C SER A 10 64.63 -19.22 -16.75
N LEU A 11 64.67 -20.39 -17.41
CA LEU A 11 63.77 -20.71 -18.53
C LEU A 11 62.32 -20.77 -18.04
N MET A 12 62.03 -21.47 -16.93
CA MET A 12 60.66 -21.54 -16.39
C MET A 12 60.14 -20.18 -15.91
N ALA A 13 60.97 -19.34 -15.29
CA ALA A 13 60.62 -17.96 -14.94
C ALA A 13 60.38 -17.10 -16.19
N SER A 14 61.28 -17.15 -17.19
CA SER A 14 61.13 -16.37 -18.44
C SER A 14 59.97 -16.82 -19.32
N THR A 15 59.66 -18.14 -19.33
CA THR A 15 58.47 -18.66 -20.01
C THR A 15 57.22 -18.31 -19.22
N SER A 16 57.21 -18.38 -17.88
CA SER A 16 56.06 -17.92 -17.10
C SER A 16 55.80 -16.42 -17.21
N LEU A 17 56.87 -15.62 -17.38
CA LEU A 17 56.81 -14.16 -17.54
C LEU A 17 56.22 -13.75 -18.91
N THR A 18 56.75 -14.32 -20.00
CA THR A 18 56.21 -14.11 -21.35
C THR A 18 54.80 -14.68 -21.52
N LEU A 19 54.50 -15.81 -20.88
CA LEU A 19 53.14 -16.38 -20.85
C LEU A 19 52.15 -15.49 -20.09
N ALA A 20 52.58 -14.81 -19.01
CA ALA A 20 51.71 -13.90 -18.26
C ALA A 20 51.38 -12.61 -19.04
N GLN A 21 52.35 -12.03 -19.75
CA GLN A 21 52.11 -10.89 -20.66
C GLN A 21 51.09 -11.25 -21.75
N SER A 22 51.33 -12.36 -22.47
CA SER A 22 50.40 -12.84 -23.51
C SER A 22 49.01 -13.07 -22.90
N ALA A 23 48.93 -13.74 -21.75
CA ALA A 23 47.65 -14.10 -21.15
C ALA A 23 46.78 -12.89 -20.77
N ALA A 24 47.34 -11.82 -20.19
CA ALA A 24 46.56 -10.64 -19.82
C ALA A 24 46.06 -9.86 -21.05
N GLU A 25 46.92 -9.65 -22.05
CA GLU A 25 46.56 -8.98 -23.30
C GLU A 25 45.55 -9.81 -24.12
N ASP A 26 45.74 -11.13 -24.19
CA ASP A 26 44.81 -12.08 -24.83
C ASP A 26 43.45 -12.08 -24.13
N THR A 27 43.44 -12.10 -22.79
CA THR A 27 42.20 -12.02 -21.99
C THR A 27 41.48 -10.69 -22.25
N PHE A 28 42.20 -9.56 -22.25
CA PHE A 28 41.60 -8.25 -22.50
C PHE A 28 41.00 -8.16 -23.91
N LYS A 29 41.69 -8.70 -24.91
CA LYS A 29 41.15 -8.83 -26.26
C LYS A 29 39.88 -9.66 -26.28
N GLN A 30 39.85 -10.80 -25.59
CA GLN A 30 38.67 -11.66 -25.48
C GLN A 30 37.47 -10.93 -24.82
N ILE A 31 37.71 -10.07 -23.83
CA ILE A 31 36.66 -9.21 -23.24
C ILE A 31 36.09 -8.25 -24.29
N MET A 32 36.94 -7.57 -25.07
CA MET A 32 36.49 -6.66 -26.12
C MET A 32 35.73 -7.39 -27.24
N ASP A 33 36.21 -8.57 -27.63
CA ASP A 33 35.55 -9.42 -28.62
C ASP A 33 34.19 -9.89 -28.11
N ASP A 34 34.10 -10.33 -26.85
CA ASP A 34 32.84 -10.74 -26.21
C ASP A 34 31.80 -9.61 -26.19
N TYR A 35 32.18 -8.39 -25.78
CA TYR A 35 31.30 -7.23 -25.82
C TYR A 35 30.76 -6.96 -27.23
N ASN A 36 31.63 -6.99 -28.24
CA ASN A 36 31.22 -6.80 -29.64
C ASN A 36 30.40 -7.97 -30.22
N ASN A 37 30.45 -9.16 -29.60
CA ASN A 37 29.72 -10.35 -30.02
C ASN A 37 28.30 -10.46 -29.40
N THR A 38 27.97 -9.64 -28.39
CA THR A 38 26.65 -9.64 -27.73
C THR A 38 25.49 -9.34 -28.68
N GLY A 39 25.74 -8.53 -29.72
CA GLY A 39 24.76 -8.09 -30.72
C GLY A 39 24.04 -6.77 -30.38
N PHE A 40 24.28 -6.20 -29.21
CA PHE A 40 23.67 -4.94 -28.76
C PHE A 40 24.67 -3.97 -28.08
N LEU A 41 25.90 -4.44 -27.81
CA LEU A 41 27.02 -3.61 -27.40
C LEU A 41 28.05 -3.49 -28.53
N SER A 42 28.74 -2.36 -28.56
CA SER A 42 29.99 -2.18 -29.28
C SER A 42 31.03 -1.57 -28.34
N ALA A 43 32.24 -2.12 -28.33
CA ALA A 43 33.35 -1.65 -27.51
C ALA A 43 34.59 -1.39 -28.36
N THR A 44 35.23 -0.24 -28.15
CA THR A 44 36.49 0.15 -28.80
C THR A 44 37.47 0.71 -27.79
N VAL A 45 38.76 0.52 -28.04
CA VAL A 45 39.86 1.06 -27.23
C VAL A 45 40.99 1.49 -28.16
N ASP A 46 41.64 2.62 -27.88
CA ASP A 46 42.64 3.19 -28.79
C ASP A 46 43.97 2.45 -28.68
N SER A 47 44.40 2.19 -27.46
CA SER A 47 45.63 1.45 -27.18
C SER A 47 45.54 0.70 -25.86
N HIS A 48 46.34 -0.34 -25.72
CA HIS A 48 46.57 -1.03 -24.46
C HIS A 48 48.02 -1.48 -24.38
N SER A 49 48.52 -1.64 -23.15
CA SER A 49 49.86 -2.15 -22.87
C SER A 49 49.88 -2.86 -21.52
N TYR A 50 50.69 -3.90 -21.41
CA TYR A 50 50.91 -4.63 -20.16
C TYR A 50 52.27 -4.28 -19.53
N ASP A 51 52.27 -3.98 -18.22
CA ASP A 51 53.48 -3.80 -17.40
C ASP A 51 53.69 -5.02 -16.50
N GLU A 52 54.72 -5.82 -16.82
CA GLU A 52 55.07 -7.04 -16.10
C GLU A 52 55.47 -6.79 -14.65
N ALA A 53 56.13 -5.67 -14.35
CA ALA A 53 56.68 -5.42 -13.01
C ALA A 53 55.57 -5.15 -11.98
N SER A 54 54.45 -4.59 -12.44
CA SER A 54 53.28 -4.28 -11.62
C SER A 54 52.11 -5.25 -11.85
N ASP A 55 52.26 -6.22 -12.76
CA ASP A 55 51.20 -7.14 -13.20
C ASP A 55 49.92 -6.37 -13.58
N THR A 56 50.09 -5.31 -14.39
CA THR A 56 49.03 -4.36 -14.69
C THR A 56 48.89 -4.13 -16.19
N LEU A 57 47.70 -4.42 -16.72
CA LEU A 57 47.27 -4.03 -18.06
C LEU A 57 46.63 -2.65 -18.00
N LYS A 58 47.10 -1.71 -18.83
CA LYS A 58 46.52 -0.37 -18.99
C LYS A 58 45.90 -0.24 -20.38
N ALA A 59 44.75 0.42 -20.46
CA ALA A 59 44.12 0.73 -21.73
C ALA A 59 43.61 2.17 -21.75
N GLU A 60 43.67 2.80 -22.91
CA GLU A 60 43.34 4.22 -23.11
C GLU A 60 42.13 4.40 -24.02
N ASN A 61 41.29 5.39 -23.66
CA ASN A 61 40.12 5.82 -24.42
C ASN A 61 39.13 4.68 -24.74
N LEU A 62 38.74 3.92 -23.72
CA LEU A 62 37.65 2.96 -23.86
C LEU A 62 36.36 3.70 -24.20
N LYS A 63 35.63 3.19 -25.18
CA LYS A 63 34.26 3.59 -25.50
C LYS A 63 33.39 2.35 -25.65
N ILE A 64 32.33 2.27 -24.84
CA ILE A 64 31.29 1.26 -24.95
C ILE A 64 30.00 1.97 -25.36
N THR A 65 29.36 1.47 -26.41
CA THR A 65 28.07 1.96 -26.89
C THR A 65 27.06 0.83 -26.79
N PHE A 66 26.00 1.07 -26.03
CA PHE A 66 24.79 0.27 -26.04
C PHE A 66 23.74 1.03 -26.84
N SER A 67 23.17 0.40 -27.86
CA SER A 67 22.11 1.00 -28.66
C SER A 67 20.90 0.06 -28.66
N PHE A 68 19.78 0.58 -28.18
CA PHE A 68 18.51 -0.12 -28.25
C PHE A 68 17.50 0.70 -29.04
N LYS A 69 16.85 0.03 -29.97
CA LYS A 69 15.80 0.59 -30.79
C LYS A 69 14.59 -0.32 -30.72
N TRP A 70 13.47 0.25 -30.34
CA TRP A 70 12.19 -0.43 -30.32
C TRP A 70 11.25 0.20 -31.37
N ASP A 71 10.73 -0.66 -32.24
CA ASP A 71 9.79 -0.33 -33.30
C ASP A 71 8.51 -1.16 -33.05
N GLU A 72 7.37 -0.51 -32.84
CA GLU A 72 6.14 -1.13 -32.31
C GLU A 72 5.39 -2.03 -33.32
N SER A 73 6.03 -2.41 -34.44
CA SER A 73 5.50 -3.52 -35.27
C SER A 73 5.38 -4.86 -34.52
N GLU A 74 5.94 -4.96 -33.29
CA GLU A 74 5.72 -6.07 -32.35
C GLU A 74 4.79 -5.66 -31.19
N ALA A 75 3.49 -5.82 -31.41
CA ALA A 75 2.33 -5.30 -30.65
C ALA A 75 2.11 -5.79 -29.20
N TRP A 76 3.11 -6.27 -28.47
CA TRP A 76 2.85 -6.97 -27.19
C TRP A 76 2.92 -6.10 -25.92
N LEU A 77 3.45 -4.87 -25.97
CA LEU A 77 3.53 -4.00 -24.78
C LEU A 77 2.30 -3.09 -24.57
N SER A 78 1.40 -3.01 -25.56
CA SER A 78 0.04 -2.46 -25.39
C SER A 78 -0.84 -3.31 -24.45
N MET A 79 -0.31 -4.43 -23.93
CA MET A 79 -0.95 -5.35 -22.99
C MET A 79 -0.98 -4.90 -21.54
N PHE A 80 -0.27 -3.84 -21.15
CA PHE A 80 -0.47 -3.27 -19.83
C PHE A 80 -1.72 -2.41 -19.91
N PRO A 81 -2.90 -2.88 -19.45
CA PRO A 81 -4.05 -2.00 -19.42
C PRO A 81 -3.69 -0.82 -18.50
N PRO A 82 -4.15 0.42 -18.79
CA PRO A 82 -4.36 1.32 -17.68
C PRO A 82 -5.22 0.55 -16.66
N THR A 83 -4.81 0.55 -15.40
CA THR A 83 -5.60 0.01 -14.29
C THR A 83 -7.10 0.25 -14.55
N PRO A 84 -8.00 -0.73 -14.31
CA PRO A 84 -9.41 -0.50 -14.49
C PRO A 84 -9.85 0.51 -13.42
N LEU A 85 -9.76 1.80 -13.76
CA LEU A 85 -10.50 2.84 -13.09
C LEU A 85 -12.00 2.56 -13.35
N PRO A 86 -12.88 2.88 -12.39
CA PRO A 86 -14.31 2.74 -12.58
C PRO A 86 -14.72 3.42 -13.90
N ALA A 87 -15.60 2.77 -14.67
CA ALA A 87 -16.08 3.27 -15.95
C ALA A 87 -16.50 4.75 -15.81
N ASP A 88 -15.76 5.63 -16.48
CA ASP A 88 -16.11 7.03 -16.62
C ASP A 88 -17.38 7.12 -17.46
N ASN A 89 -18.49 7.49 -16.80
CA ASN A 89 -19.75 7.85 -17.44
C ASN A 89 -19.70 9.32 -17.93
N SER A 90 -18.66 9.68 -18.70
CA SER A 90 -18.59 10.98 -19.35
C SER A 90 -19.28 10.94 -20.72
N PRO A 91 -20.10 11.96 -21.09
CA PRO A 91 -20.78 11.99 -22.37
C PRO A 91 -19.80 12.13 -23.54
N ASP A 92 -19.93 11.19 -24.48
CA ASP A 92 -19.27 11.11 -25.78
C ASP A 92 -19.29 12.46 -26.52
N ASN A 93 -18.17 13.19 -26.46
CA ASN A 93 -17.94 14.42 -27.19
C ASN A 93 -16.76 14.23 -28.15
N GLY A 94 -17.06 13.76 -29.36
CA GLY A 94 -16.22 14.00 -30.53
C GLY A 94 -15.72 12.72 -31.20
N LYS A 95 -16.19 12.52 -32.43
CA LYS A 95 -15.75 11.46 -33.34
C LYS A 95 -14.22 11.29 -33.36
N PRO A 96 -13.70 10.04 -33.45
CA PRO A 96 -12.27 9.81 -33.58
C PRO A 96 -11.77 10.40 -34.90
N SER A 97 -10.75 11.25 -34.80
CA SER A 97 -9.94 11.72 -35.92
C SER A 97 -9.41 10.52 -36.70
N THR A 98 -9.70 10.46 -38.00
CA THR A 98 -9.21 9.45 -38.94
C THR A 98 -7.97 9.92 -39.71
N ASP A 99 -7.07 10.70 -39.11
CA ASP A 99 -5.88 11.19 -39.82
C ASP A 99 -4.56 10.77 -39.16
N LYS A 100 -3.76 10.05 -39.96
CA LYS A 100 -2.35 9.63 -39.80
C LYS A 100 -2.00 8.84 -38.54
N LYS A 101 -2.02 7.50 -38.66
CA LYS A 101 -1.27 6.59 -37.78
C LYS A 101 0.24 6.88 -37.90
N ALA A 102 0.73 7.82 -37.11
CA ALA A 102 2.15 7.94 -36.82
C ALA A 102 2.57 6.71 -36.00
N LYS A 103 3.66 6.05 -36.40
CA LYS A 103 4.18 4.86 -35.73
C LYS A 103 5.00 5.30 -34.52
N PRO A 104 4.69 4.91 -33.28
CA PRO A 104 5.51 5.26 -32.14
C PRO A 104 6.88 4.57 -32.24
N PHE A 105 7.93 5.35 -31.96
CA PHE A 105 9.33 4.94 -32.00
C PHE A 105 9.95 5.30 -30.65
N LEU A 106 10.70 4.37 -30.06
CA LEU A 106 11.49 4.63 -28.86
C LEU A 106 12.90 4.08 -29.09
N ALA A 107 13.90 4.93 -28.91
CA ALA A 107 15.29 4.52 -28.95
C ALA A 107 16.06 5.14 -27.82
N PHE A 108 17.01 4.38 -27.28
CA PHE A 108 17.98 4.91 -26.34
C PHE A 108 19.39 4.42 -26.65
N ASP A 109 20.32 5.37 -26.62
CA ASP A 109 21.76 5.11 -26.74
C ASP A 109 22.42 5.41 -25.39
N ILE A 110 23.19 4.46 -24.86
CA ILE A 110 24.06 4.66 -23.69
C ILE A 110 25.49 4.58 -24.17
N ILE A 111 26.23 5.67 -24.03
CA ILE A 111 27.63 5.77 -24.42
C ILE A 111 28.46 5.95 -23.15
N TYR A 112 29.25 4.95 -22.80
CA TYR A 112 30.20 5.00 -21.69
C TYR A 112 31.61 5.20 -22.24
N THR A 113 32.33 6.19 -21.74
CA THR A 113 33.72 6.48 -22.15
C THR A 113 34.62 6.61 -20.94
N ALA A 114 35.82 6.02 -21.01
CA ALA A 114 36.84 6.14 -19.98
C ALA A 114 38.20 6.47 -20.60
N PRO A 115 38.80 7.63 -20.25
CA PRO A 115 40.13 8.01 -20.74
C PRO A 115 41.22 7.00 -20.39
N SER A 116 41.17 6.42 -19.19
CA SER A 116 42.16 5.48 -18.68
C SER A 116 41.46 4.39 -17.88
N LEU A 117 41.87 3.15 -18.10
CA LEU A 117 41.51 2.02 -17.25
C LEU A 117 42.72 1.13 -17.01
N SER A 118 42.72 0.44 -15.88
CA SER A 118 43.77 -0.52 -15.55
C SER A 118 43.22 -1.77 -14.88
N TYR A 119 43.73 -2.93 -15.29
CA TYR A 119 43.49 -4.20 -14.62
C TYR A 119 44.79 -4.70 -14.02
N LYS A 120 44.77 -5.06 -12.74
CA LYS A 120 45.85 -5.76 -12.07
C LYS A 120 45.53 -7.26 -11.97
N GLY A 121 46.46 -8.12 -12.37
CA GLY A 121 46.30 -9.58 -12.31
C GLY A 121 45.16 -10.11 -13.20
N LEU A 122 44.97 -9.51 -14.38
CA LEU A 122 43.93 -9.92 -15.32
C LEU A 122 44.23 -11.29 -15.92
N ARG A 123 43.25 -12.19 -15.86
CA ARG A 123 43.37 -13.54 -16.42
C ARG A 123 42.03 -14.13 -16.81
N ASP A 124 42.01 -14.85 -17.93
CA ASP A 124 40.90 -15.73 -18.30
C ASP A 124 40.75 -16.85 -17.25
N GLN A 125 39.51 -17.30 -17.08
CA GLN A 125 39.18 -18.44 -16.24
C GLN A 125 38.32 -19.45 -17.01
N ASP A 126 39.00 -20.46 -17.56
CA ASP A 126 38.43 -21.61 -18.27
C ASP A 126 37.47 -21.21 -19.41
N GLU A 127 37.75 -20.11 -20.12
CA GLU A 127 36.93 -19.55 -21.22
C GLU A 127 35.49 -19.17 -20.81
N LYS A 128 35.18 -19.12 -19.51
CA LYS A 128 33.84 -18.81 -18.98
C LYS A 128 33.69 -17.38 -18.48
N GLY A 129 34.81 -16.74 -18.19
CA GLY A 129 34.87 -15.38 -17.67
C GLY A 129 36.31 -15.00 -17.37
N TYR A 130 36.47 -13.85 -16.72
CA TYR A 130 37.78 -13.31 -16.38
C TYR A 130 37.85 -12.88 -14.92
N ARG A 131 39.05 -12.94 -14.35
CA ARG A 131 39.37 -12.45 -13.01
C ARG A 131 40.35 -11.31 -13.03
N PHE A 132 40.28 -10.48 -12.00
CA PHE A 132 41.24 -9.42 -11.73
C PHE A 132 41.41 -9.23 -10.21
N GLU A 133 42.62 -8.85 -9.77
CA GLU A 133 42.86 -8.43 -8.39
C GLU A 133 42.31 -7.03 -8.13
N GLN A 134 42.47 -6.15 -9.12
CA GLN A 134 41.95 -4.79 -9.08
C GLN A 134 41.62 -4.31 -10.49
N PHE A 135 40.50 -3.62 -10.65
CA PHE A 135 40.12 -2.95 -11.89
C PHE A 135 39.79 -1.50 -11.57
N ASN A 136 40.47 -0.57 -12.23
CA ASN A 136 40.26 0.86 -12.07
C ASN A 136 39.77 1.48 -13.38
N VAL A 137 38.80 2.40 -13.28
CA VAL A 137 38.33 3.21 -14.40
C VAL A 137 38.37 4.68 -14.00
N ASP A 138 39.21 5.46 -14.66
CA ASP A 138 39.48 6.85 -14.29
C ASP A 138 38.62 7.82 -15.10
N ASN A 139 37.97 8.75 -14.42
CA ASN A 139 37.25 9.88 -15.01
C ASN A 139 36.24 9.46 -16.09
N ALA A 140 35.50 8.39 -15.81
CA ALA A 140 34.50 7.86 -16.71
C ALA A 140 33.38 8.87 -16.95
N LYS A 141 32.83 8.84 -18.16
CA LYS A 141 31.66 9.62 -18.56
C LYS A 141 30.61 8.71 -19.16
N MET A 142 29.35 8.98 -18.87
CA MET A 142 28.22 8.27 -19.47
C MET A 142 27.28 9.29 -20.10
N VAL A 143 26.88 9.05 -21.34
CA VAL A 143 25.89 9.85 -22.06
C VAL A 143 24.72 8.94 -22.41
N VAL A 144 23.55 9.24 -21.86
CA VAL A 144 22.29 8.55 -22.19
C VAL A 144 21.47 9.48 -23.08
N LYS A 145 21.14 9.04 -24.29
CA LYS A 145 20.27 9.76 -25.21
C LYS A 145 18.96 9.01 -25.32
N PHE A 146 17.87 9.65 -24.93
CA PHE A 146 16.52 9.15 -25.11
C PHE A 146 15.88 9.85 -26.30
N LYS A 147 15.33 9.06 -27.22
CA LYS A 147 14.58 9.54 -28.38
C LYS A 147 13.21 8.89 -28.43
N SER A 148 12.18 9.71 -28.56
CA SER A 148 10.81 9.27 -28.83
C SER A 148 10.35 9.75 -30.21
N HIS A 149 9.11 9.46 -30.56
CA HIS A 149 8.47 10.00 -31.76
C HIS A 149 8.26 11.53 -31.68
N GLU A 150 8.00 12.06 -30.48
CA GLU A 150 7.81 13.49 -30.24
C GLU A 150 9.15 14.11 -29.86
N SER A 151 9.73 14.89 -30.77
CA SER A 151 11.07 15.50 -30.57
C SER A 151 11.18 16.35 -29.31
N GLU A 152 10.06 16.93 -28.85
CA GLU A 152 9.99 17.73 -27.62
C GLU A 152 10.27 16.92 -26.34
N THR A 153 10.12 15.59 -26.41
CA THR A 153 10.40 14.68 -25.28
C THR A 153 11.81 14.05 -25.35
N ASN A 154 12.59 14.37 -26.38
CA ASN A 154 13.95 13.88 -26.53
C ASN A 154 14.87 14.53 -25.48
N GLN A 155 15.65 13.69 -24.79
CA GLN A 155 16.47 14.13 -23.67
C GLN A 155 17.86 13.50 -23.74
N THR A 156 18.86 14.26 -23.28
CA THR A 156 20.22 13.78 -23.08
C THR A 156 20.61 13.93 -21.62
N THR A 157 21.05 12.84 -21.01
CA THR A 157 21.64 12.82 -19.67
C THR A 157 23.14 12.61 -19.79
N ASN A 158 23.93 13.55 -19.30
CA ASN A 158 25.38 13.43 -19.19
C ASN A 158 25.76 13.18 -17.75
N VAL A 159 26.53 12.13 -17.48
CA VAL A 159 27.06 11.80 -16.15
C VAL A 159 28.58 11.85 -16.23
N ASP A 160 29.20 12.69 -15.41
CA ASP A 160 30.65 12.82 -15.27
C ASP A 160 31.07 12.28 -13.89
N MET A 161 31.95 11.29 -13.87
CA MET A 161 32.42 10.65 -12.65
C MET A 161 33.81 11.17 -12.31
N GLN A 162 33.93 11.98 -11.24
CA GLN A 162 35.19 12.63 -10.89
C GLN A 162 36.05 11.74 -10.00
N GLY A 163 37.09 11.15 -10.58
CA GLY A 163 38.00 10.23 -9.91
C GLY A 163 37.93 8.81 -10.49
N SER A 164 38.43 7.84 -9.72
CA SER A 164 38.54 6.45 -10.16
C SER A 164 37.41 5.60 -9.60
N GLN A 165 36.70 4.89 -10.47
CA GLN A 165 35.97 3.70 -10.05
C GLN A 165 36.98 2.60 -9.74
N VAL A 166 36.82 1.93 -8.61
CA VAL A 166 37.75 0.87 -8.17
C VAL A 166 36.94 -0.38 -7.85
N PHE A 167 37.32 -1.50 -8.44
CA PHE A 167 36.77 -2.83 -8.15
C PHE A 167 37.93 -3.71 -7.66
N ASN A 168 37.72 -4.44 -6.57
CA ASN A 168 38.76 -5.30 -5.98
C ASN A 168 38.29 -6.75 -5.95
N ASP A 169 39.21 -7.66 -6.28
CA ASP A 169 39.04 -9.12 -6.35
C ASP A 169 37.73 -9.52 -7.04
N GLY A 170 37.75 -9.40 -8.37
CA GLY A 170 36.58 -9.60 -9.21
C GLY A 170 36.67 -10.86 -10.06
N TYR A 171 35.52 -11.47 -10.30
CA TYR A 171 35.26 -12.42 -11.37
C TYR A 171 33.99 -12.00 -12.10
N VAL A 172 34.07 -11.86 -13.42
CA VAL A 172 32.93 -11.50 -14.27
C VAL A 172 32.80 -12.55 -15.37
N PRO A 173 31.64 -13.20 -15.52
CA PRO A 173 31.40 -14.11 -16.63
C PRO A 173 31.40 -13.36 -17.97
N TYR A 174 31.81 -14.01 -19.04
CA TYR A 174 31.61 -13.47 -20.39
C TYR A 174 30.11 -13.34 -20.66
N MET A 175 29.73 -12.23 -21.32
CA MET A 175 28.36 -11.92 -21.65
C MET A 175 27.80 -12.89 -22.68
N GLY A 176 28.61 -13.22 -23.68
CA GLY A 176 28.21 -14.07 -24.78
C GLY A 176 27.12 -13.43 -25.64
N LYS A 177 26.67 -14.19 -26.64
CA LYS A 177 25.63 -13.74 -27.56
C LYS A 177 24.24 -13.93 -26.95
N LEU A 178 23.39 -12.90 -26.99
CA LEU A 178 21.98 -13.05 -26.68
C LEU A 178 21.29 -13.90 -27.76
N ASN A 179 20.99 -15.15 -27.42
CA ASN A 179 20.21 -16.06 -28.26
C ASN A 179 18.73 -15.94 -27.88
N SER A 180 18.02 -15.04 -28.57
CA SER A 180 16.58 -14.85 -28.38
C SER A 180 15.78 -15.93 -29.11
N ASP A 181 14.89 -16.63 -28.39
CA ASP A 181 13.83 -17.45 -28.97
C ASP A 181 12.61 -16.54 -29.21
N PRO A 182 12.19 -16.29 -30.47
CA PRO A 182 11.04 -15.43 -30.77
C PRO A 182 9.72 -15.90 -30.14
N ALA A 183 9.60 -17.21 -29.83
CA ALA A 183 8.44 -17.77 -29.16
C ALA A 183 8.50 -17.61 -27.63
N ARG A 184 9.70 -17.42 -27.06
CA ARG A 184 9.94 -17.26 -25.62
C ARG A 184 10.93 -16.11 -25.32
N PRO A 185 10.61 -14.88 -25.74
CA PRO A 185 11.55 -13.77 -25.70
C PRO A 185 11.97 -13.38 -24.27
N PHE A 186 11.07 -13.52 -23.28
CA PHE A 186 11.37 -13.18 -21.89
C PHE A 186 12.20 -14.26 -21.23
N SER A 187 11.81 -15.52 -21.37
CA SER A 187 12.57 -16.64 -20.82
C SER A 187 13.98 -16.71 -21.41
N SER A 188 14.16 -16.37 -22.70
CA SER A 188 15.48 -16.22 -23.31
C SER A 188 16.30 -15.10 -22.64
N LEU A 189 15.71 -13.93 -22.41
CA LEU A 189 16.38 -12.82 -21.72
C LEU A 189 16.75 -13.19 -20.28
N LEU A 190 15.84 -13.83 -19.54
CA LEU A 190 16.10 -14.27 -18.17
C LEU A 190 17.22 -15.32 -18.13
N ALA A 191 17.22 -16.27 -19.07
CA ALA A 191 18.27 -17.27 -19.17
C ALA A 191 19.65 -16.66 -19.51
N TYR A 192 19.66 -15.61 -20.33
CA TYR A 192 20.87 -14.85 -20.67
C TYR A 192 21.42 -14.07 -19.45
N LEU A 193 20.55 -13.40 -18.69
CA LEU A 193 20.95 -12.60 -17.52
C LEU A 193 21.33 -13.46 -16.30
N ARG A 194 20.77 -14.67 -16.17
CA ARG A 194 20.99 -15.55 -15.01
C ARG A 194 22.46 -15.76 -14.66
N PRO A 195 23.37 -16.22 -15.56
CA PRO A 195 24.78 -16.39 -15.22
C PRO A 195 25.45 -15.06 -14.86
N LEU A 196 25.09 -13.95 -15.51
CA LEU A 196 25.63 -12.62 -15.20
C LEU A 196 25.33 -12.18 -13.77
N ILE A 197 24.15 -12.56 -13.26
CA ILE A 197 23.72 -12.26 -11.90
C ILE A 197 24.36 -13.21 -10.88
N LEU A 198 24.32 -14.52 -11.16
CA LEU A 198 24.69 -15.54 -10.17
C LEU A 198 26.20 -15.75 -10.07
N ASP A 199 26.91 -15.66 -11.19
CA ASP A 199 28.32 -16.06 -11.22
C ASP A 199 29.26 -14.89 -10.96
N THR A 200 28.81 -13.64 -11.15
CA THR A 200 29.61 -12.44 -10.85
C THR A 200 30.02 -12.41 -9.37
N ARG A 201 31.30 -12.13 -9.14
CA ARG A 201 31.87 -11.95 -7.80
C ARG A 201 32.71 -10.70 -7.75
N ILE A 202 32.53 -9.87 -6.74
CA ILE A 202 33.30 -8.64 -6.53
C ILE A 202 33.44 -8.46 -5.01
N ALA A 203 34.66 -8.53 -4.47
CA ALA A 203 34.86 -8.37 -3.04
C ALA A 203 34.50 -6.96 -2.54
N SER A 204 34.85 -5.94 -3.32
CA SER A 204 34.37 -4.56 -3.09
C SER A 204 34.43 -3.71 -4.35
N SER A 205 33.56 -2.73 -4.45
CA SER A 205 33.66 -1.67 -5.46
C SER A 205 33.32 -0.30 -4.89
N THR A 206 34.04 0.72 -5.34
CA THR A 206 33.77 2.12 -5.04
C THR A 206 33.57 2.88 -6.33
N THR A 207 32.43 3.54 -6.47
CA THR A 207 32.17 4.54 -7.51
C THR A 207 32.36 5.93 -6.91
N PRO A 208 33.12 6.83 -7.54
CA PRO A 208 33.35 8.16 -7.01
C PRO A 208 32.10 9.05 -7.18
N ILE A 209 32.24 10.34 -6.85
CA ILE A 209 31.17 11.33 -7.03
C ILE A 209 30.76 11.38 -8.50
N GLN A 210 29.46 11.43 -8.75
CA GLN A 210 28.88 11.51 -10.08
C GLN A 210 28.11 12.82 -10.20
N HIS A 211 28.37 13.58 -11.26
CA HIS A 211 27.61 14.78 -11.61
C HIS A 211 26.77 14.48 -12.85
N ALA A 212 25.45 14.46 -12.68
CA ALA A 212 24.51 14.27 -13.78
C ALA A 212 23.94 15.61 -14.22
N THR A 213 23.78 15.79 -15.53
CA THR A 213 23.11 16.94 -16.14
C THR A 213 22.14 16.43 -17.19
N HIS A 214 20.88 16.81 -17.06
CA HIS A 214 19.81 16.44 -17.99
C HIS A 214 19.43 17.67 -18.82
N ALA A 215 19.38 17.48 -20.12
CA ALA A 215 19.06 18.51 -21.09
C ALA A 215 18.05 18.02 -22.10
N MET A 216 17.22 18.93 -22.61
CA MET A 216 16.36 18.71 -23.78
C MET A 216 17.21 18.58 -25.05
N GLU A 217 16.59 18.18 -26.17
CA GLU A 217 17.28 18.06 -27.47
C GLU A 217 17.86 19.39 -27.99
N ASP A 218 17.24 20.53 -27.66
CA ASP A 218 17.75 21.87 -27.98
C ASP A 218 18.97 22.30 -27.12
N GLY A 219 19.36 21.48 -26.15
CA GLY A 219 20.47 21.72 -25.24
C GLY A 219 20.12 22.51 -23.98
N LYS A 220 18.87 22.94 -23.78
CA LYS A 220 18.42 23.57 -22.52
C LYS A 220 18.53 22.55 -21.38
N VAL A 221 19.32 22.87 -20.36
CA VAL A 221 19.50 22.04 -19.16
C VAL A 221 18.36 22.31 -18.19
N PHE A 222 17.61 21.28 -17.82
CA PHE A 222 16.49 21.40 -16.87
C PHE A 222 16.80 20.74 -15.52
N GLN A 223 17.83 19.90 -15.40
CA GLN A 223 18.13 19.24 -14.13
C GLN A 223 19.62 18.99 -13.96
N ARG A 224 20.11 19.19 -12.73
CA ARG A 224 21.48 18.89 -12.31
C ARG A 224 21.44 18.08 -11.02
N GLU A 225 22.15 16.96 -10.99
CA GLU A 225 22.23 16.09 -9.83
C GLU A 225 23.67 15.78 -9.46
N THR A 226 23.91 15.53 -8.19
CA THR A 226 25.19 15.04 -7.66
C THR A 226 24.93 13.85 -6.76
N HIS A 227 25.53 12.72 -7.13
CA HIS A 227 25.49 11.50 -6.33
C HIS A 227 26.83 11.38 -5.61
N GLY A 228 26.79 11.26 -4.29
CA GLY A 228 27.97 10.97 -3.49
C GLY A 228 28.55 9.59 -3.82
N PRO A 229 29.74 9.26 -3.28
CA PRO A 229 30.37 7.98 -3.54
C PRO A 229 29.45 6.80 -3.20
N ILE A 230 29.53 5.75 -4.02
CA ILE A 230 28.81 4.50 -3.83
C ILE A 230 29.81 3.40 -3.51
N THR A 231 29.60 2.68 -2.41
CA THR A 231 30.41 1.52 -2.03
C THR A 231 29.54 0.28 -2.04
N ILE A 232 30.02 -0.79 -2.67
CA ILE A 232 29.38 -2.12 -2.67
C ILE A 232 30.40 -3.11 -2.10
N THR A 233 29.98 -4.00 -1.21
CA THR A 233 30.84 -5.00 -0.57
C THR A 233 30.26 -6.40 -0.75
N ASP A 234 31.14 -7.34 -1.07
CA ASP A 234 30.89 -8.78 -1.18
C ASP A 234 29.68 -9.09 -2.07
N VAL A 235 29.86 -8.85 -3.36
CA VAL A 235 28.98 -9.36 -4.41
C VAL A 235 29.38 -10.80 -4.68
N ALA A 236 28.50 -11.76 -4.43
CA ALA A 236 28.74 -13.16 -4.76
C ALA A 236 27.44 -13.96 -4.80
N ASN A 237 27.33 -14.90 -5.74
CA ASN A 237 26.19 -15.82 -5.83
C ASN A 237 24.84 -15.08 -5.96
N GLY A 238 24.83 -13.94 -6.65
CA GLY A 238 23.67 -13.04 -6.77
C GLY A 238 23.26 -12.34 -5.47
N LYS A 239 24.15 -12.25 -4.48
CA LYS A 239 23.94 -11.50 -3.24
C LYS A 239 24.91 -10.34 -3.14
N ILE A 240 24.51 -9.31 -2.40
CA ILE A 240 25.30 -8.15 -2.03
C ILE A 240 25.23 -8.02 -0.52
N ALA A 241 26.37 -8.13 0.18
CA ALA A 241 26.38 -8.00 1.65
C ALA A 241 26.02 -6.58 2.10
N SER A 242 26.58 -5.56 1.43
CA SER A 242 26.21 -4.18 1.68
C SER A 242 26.38 -3.27 0.46
N MET A 243 25.50 -2.29 0.34
CA MET A 243 25.62 -1.17 -0.59
C MET A 243 25.36 0.12 0.17
N GLU A 244 26.19 1.14 -0.05
CA GLU A 244 26.09 2.44 0.60
C GLU A 244 26.25 3.54 -0.44
N GLN A 245 25.29 4.47 -0.48
CA GLN A 245 25.38 5.71 -1.22
C GLN A 245 25.47 6.87 -0.21
N ALA A 246 26.54 7.66 -0.27
CA ALA A 246 26.84 8.65 0.77
C ALA A 246 25.78 9.76 0.88
N TYR A 247 25.24 10.23 -0.26
CA TYR A 247 24.15 11.19 -0.38
C TYR A 247 23.70 11.30 -1.84
N GLN A 248 22.56 11.95 -2.08
CA GLN A 248 22.12 12.43 -3.39
C GLN A 248 21.56 13.84 -3.23
N LYS A 249 21.85 14.74 -4.18
CA LYS A 249 21.23 16.06 -4.21
C LYS A 249 21.05 16.54 -5.63
N GLY A 250 20.06 17.38 -5.88
CA GLY A 250 19.85 17.94 -7.20
C GLY A 250 18.99 19.19 -7.20
N GLU A 251 18.94 19.82 -8.35
CA GLU A 251 18.09 20.97 -8.67
C GLU A 251 17.45 20.74 -10.04
N THR A 252 16.14 20.89 -10.10
CA THR A 252 15.34 20.85 -11.31
C THR A 252 14.77 22.24 -11.57
N ASP A 253 15.00 22.75 -12.76
CA ASP A 253 14.42 23.97 -13.32
C ASP A 253 13.19 23.56 -14.15
N LEU A 254 12.01 23.79 -13.58
CA LEU A 254 10.74 23.45 -14.21
C LEU A 254 10.40 24.43 -15.33
N SER A 255 10.89 25.68 -15.26
CA SER A 255 10.67 26.67 -16.30
C SER A 255 11.30 26.26 -17.63
N ALA A 256 12.42 25.55 -17.59
CA ALA A 256 13.11 25.03 -18.76
C ALA A 256 12.35 23.93 -19.51
N GLN A 257 11.28 23.37 -18.93
CA GLN A 257 10.46 22.32 -19.54
C GLN A 257 9.14 22.84 -20.16
N LEU A 258 8.82 24.12 -19.95
CA LEU A 258 7.57 24.70 -20.43
C LEU A 258 7.69 25.12 -21.92
N PRO A 259 6.64 24.89 -22.74
CA PRO A 259 6.52 25.49 -24.07
C PRO A 259 6.71 27.01 -24.05
N ASP A 260 7.43 27.54 -25.04
CA ASP A 260 7.74 28.99 -25.16
C ASP A 260 6.47 29.86 -25.36
N ASP A 261 5.30 29.27 -25.66
CA ASP A 261 4.02 29.93 -25.93
C ASP A 261 2.99 29.82 -24.80
N LEU A 262 3.33 29.21 -23.67
CA LEU A 262 2.46 29.17 -22.50
C LEU A 262 2.31 30.57 -21.88
N ASP A 263 1.06 30.98 -21.67
CA ASP A 263 0.75 32.24 -20.99
C ASP A 263 1.13 32.11 -19.51
N GLU A 264 2.06 32.96 -19.03
CA GLU A 264 2.50 33.02 -17.63
C GLU A 264 1.33 33.14 -16.63
N SER A 265 0.17 33.64 -17.08
CA SER A 265 -1.03 33.74 -16.26
C SER A 265 -1.80 32.41 -16.06
N GLU A 266 -1.53 31.38 -16.86
CA GLU A 266 -2.13 30.04 -16.74
C GLU A 266 -1.38 29.09 -15.79
N ILE A 267 -0.12 29.41 -15.43
CA ILE A 267 0.80 28.51 -14.72
C ILE A 267 0.62 28.55 -13.18
N GLY A 268 -0.03 29.59 -12.65
CA GLY A 268 -0.25 29.73 -11.21
C GLY A 268 1.06 29.75 -10.39
N GLU A 269 0.97 29.50 -9.07
CA GLU A 269 2.09 29.55 -8.11
C GLU A 269 3.00 28.29 -8.13
N PHE A 270 3.27 27.75 -9.32
CA PHE A 270 4.18 26.61 -9.47
C PHE A 270 5.63 27.06 -9.23
N PRO A 271 6.46 26.32 -8.46
CA PRO A 271 7.84 26.72 -8.23
C PRO A 271 8.64 26.65 -9.54
N GLU A 272 9.38 27.70 -9.87
CA GLU A 272 10.30 27.69 -11.01
C GLU A 272 11.42 26.65 -10.82
N LYS A 273 11.85 26.46 -9.57
CA LYS A 273 12.94 25.55 -9.21
C LYS A 273 12.58 24.67 -8.04
N ILE A 274 12.98 23.41 -8.11
CA ILE A 274 12.90 22.45 -7.00
C ILE A 274 14.29 21.92 -6.73
N SER A 275 14.77 22.09 -5.50
CA SER A 275 16.00 21.45 -5.02
C SER A 275 15.67 20.32 -4.06
N TYR A 276 16.51 19.29 -4.03
CA TYR A 276 16.37 18.19 -3.08
C TYR A 276 17.72 17.69 -2.57
N ASN A 277 17.71 17.09 -1.38
CA ASN A 277 18.83 16.40 -0.77
C ASN A 277 18.32 15.15 -0.06
N ILE A 278 18.98 14.03 -0.30
CA ILE A 278 18.76 12.73 0.30
C ILE A 278 20.08 12.37 0.98
N ASP A 279 20.07 12.23 2.30
CA ASP A 279 21.23 11.79 3.05
C ASP A 279 21.58 10.32 2.73
N LYS A 280 22.61 9.80 3.41
CA LYS A 280 23.12 8.44 3.23
C LYS A 280 22.01 7.38 3.12
N THR A 281 22.11 6.56 2.06
CA THR A 281 21.27 5.39 1.83
C THR A 281 22.11 4.13 1.96
N THR A 282 21.65 3.16 2.74
CA THR A 282 22.34 1.87 2.93
C THR A 282 21.40 0.70 2.69
N TYR A 283 21.89 -0.32 2.03
CA TYR A 283 21.27 -1.64 1.88
C TYR A 283 22.19 -2.68 2.51
N LYS A 284 21.61 -3.66 3.21
CA LYS A 284 22.34 -4.80 3.78
C LYS A 284 21.64 -6.10 3.44
N ASP A 285 22.45 -7.11 3.18
CA ASP A 285 22.01 -8.47 2.87
C ASP A 285 20.98 -8.50 1.73
N PHE A 286 21.34 -7.91 0.59
CA PHE A 286 20.48 -7.89 -0.60
C PHE A 286 20.73 -9.15 -1.44
N ASP A 287 19.82 -10.09 -1.40
CA ASP A 287 19.81 -11.34 -2.17
C ASP A 287 19.00 -11.16 -3.46
N PHE A 288 19.65 -10.59 -4.48
CA PHE A 288 19.05 -10.39 -5.79
C PHE A 288 18.68 -11.73 -6.45
N ALA A 289 19.44 -12.81 -6.20
CA ALA A 289 19.09 -14.15 -6.68
C ALA A 289 17.74 -14.64 -6.12
N ALA A 290 17.46 -14.40 -4.84
CA ALA A 290 16.16 -14.69 -4.26
C ALA A 290 15.06 -13.86 -4.94
N LEU A 291 15.25 -12.55 -5.11
CA LEU A 291 14.28 -11.70 -5.82
C LEU A 291 14.03 -12.16 -7.26
N TRP A 292 15.10 -12.46 -8.00
CA TRP A 292 15.06 -12.94 -9.37
C TRP A 292 14.30 -14.26 -9.52
N SER A 293 14.39 -15.13 -8.50
CA SER A 293 13.74 -16.44 -8.50
C SER A 293 12.21 -16.42 -8.54
N VAL A 294 11.61 -15.26 -8.23
CA VAL A 294 10.15 -15.04 -8.33
C VAL A 294 9.72 -14.90 -9.80
N PHE A 295 10.61 -14.40 -10.66
CA PHE A 295 10.33 -14.13 -12.07
C PHE A 295 10.87 -15.23 -13.00
N ASP A 296 12.02 -15.81 -12.66
CA ASP A 296 12.71 -16.76 -13.53
C ASP A 296 12.37 -18.23 -13.17
N PRO A 297 11.60 -18.94 -14.01
CA PRO A 297 11.26 -20.35 -13.80
C PRO A 297 12.47 -21.29 -13.91
N GLY A 298 13.59 -20.83 -14.47
CA GLY A 298 14.83 -21.61 -14.58
C GLY A 298 15.69 -21.59 -13.31
N MET A 299 15.31 -20.84 -12.27
CA MET A 299 16.01 -20.81 -11.00
C MET A 299 15.82 -22.10 -10.19
N ALA A 300 16.82 -22.47 -9.39
CA ALA A 300 16.74 -23.64 -8.53
C ALA A 300 15.55 -23.55 -7.57
N LYS A 301 14.77 -24.63 -7.46
CA LYS A 301 13.57 -24.66 -6.62
C LYS A 301 13.92 -24.63 -5.13
N TYR A 302 13.15 -23.89 -4.35
CA TYR A 302 13.20 -23.91 -2.89
C TYR A 302 11.81 -23.80 -2.28
N GLU A 303 11.69 -24.25 -1.02
CA GLU A 303 10.45 -24.17 -0.26
C GLU A 303 10.49 -23.03 0.75
N GLY A 304 9.32 -22.42 0.99
CA GLY A 304 9.16 -21.35 1.97
C GLY A 304 9.72 -20.00 1.50
N ASP A 305 9.86 -19.09 2.46
CA ASP A 305 10.24 -17.70 2.21
C ASP A 305 11.76 -17.54 2.34
N LYS A 306 12.35 -16.74 1.46
CA LYS A 306 13.73 -16.25 1.56
C LYS A 306 13.74 -14.74 1.77
N VAL A 307 14.69 -14.25 2.56
CA VAL A 307 14.91 -12.81 2.71
C VAL A 307 15.63 -12.32 1.45
N ALA A 308 14.95 -11.53 0.63
CA ALA A 308 15.51 -10.85 -0.53
C ALA A 308 16.27 -9.59 -0.11
N LEU A 309 15.81 -8.85 0.90
CA LEU A 309 16.53 -7.70 1.46
C LEU A 309 16.44 -7.72 2.97
N GLY A 310 17.58 -7.82 3.65
CA GLY A 310 17.66 -7.82 5.11
C GLY A 310 17.20 -6.48 5.71
N SER A 311 17.88 -5.40 5.33
CA SER A 311 17.48 -4.04 5.72
C SER A 311 17.91 -3.00 4.71
N SER A 312 17.11 -1.97 4.50
CA SER A 312 17.52 -0.70 3.91
C SER A 312 17.18 0.46 4.82
N SER A 313 18.00 1.50 4.77
CA SER A 313 17.70 2.76 5.45
C SER A 313 18.18 3.93 4.63
N THR A 314 17.32 4.94 4.52
CA THR A 314 17.65 6.23 3.92
C THR A 314 17.61 7.29 5.01
N GLY A 315 18.61 8.15 5.06
CA GLY A 315 18.67 9.27 5.99
C GLY A 315 17.60 10.33 5.71
N LYS A 316 17.80 11.55 6.20
CA LYS A 316 16.85 12.64 6.01
C LYS A 316 16.71 12.97 4.51
N ILE A 317 15.48 13.16 4.06
CA ILE A 317 15.15 13.68 2.73
C ILE A 317 14.62 15.11 2.93
N THR A 318 15.12 16.06 2.17
CA THR A 318 14.61 17.43 2.14
C THR A 318 14.38 17.85 0.71
N ALA A 319 13.28 18.54 0.43
CA ALA A 319 13.04 19.21 -0.84
C ALA A 319 12.57 20.64 -0.59
N ASN A 320 12.96 21.56 -1.45
CA ASN A 320 12.57 22.96 -1.41
C ASN A 320 12.13 23.39 -2.80
N GLY A 321 10.86 23.79 -2.91
CA GLY A 321 10.34 24.53 -4.07
C GLY A 321 10.58 26.01 -3.84
N GLU A 322 11.24 26.68 -4.79
CA GLU A 322 11.52 28.10 -4.68
C GLU A 322 10.22 28.88 -4.45
N LYS A 323 10.17 29.67 -3.37
CA LYS A 323 9.02 30.46 -2.93
C LYS A 323 7.70 29.71 -2.68
N SER A 324 7.59 28.40 -2.98
CA SER A 324 6.35 27.63 -2.83
C SER A 324 6.32 26.76 -1.57
N PHE A 325 7.34 25.90 -1.34
CA PHE A 325 7.25 24.92 -0.24
C PHE A 325 8.61 24.47 0.33
N ASP A 326 8.57 23.97 1.55
CA ASP A 326 9.60 23.16 2.19
C ASP A 326 9.03 21.78 2.53
N LEU A 327 9.77 20.72 2.21
CA LEU A 327 9.45 19.34 2.57
C LEU A 327 10.65 18.74 3.30
N SER A 328 10.40 18.05 4.40
CA SER A 328 11.39 17.27 5.13
C SER A 328 10.78 15.94 5.57
N ILE A 329 11.45 14.84 5.26
CA ILE A 329 11.14 13.51 5.74
C ILE A 329 12.36 13.04 6.54
N ALA A 330 12.17 12.62 7.78
CA ALA A 330 13.23 12.01 8.57
C ALA A 330 13.65 10.65 8.00
N SER A 331 14.49 9.91 8.71
CA SER A 331 14.97 8.61 8.21
C SER A 331 13.82 7.66 7.88
N THR A 332 13.99 6.91 6.80
CA THR A 332 13.12 5.79 6.42
C THR A 332 13.89 4.48 6.59
N ILE A 333 13.19 3.45 7.05
CA ILE A 333 13.77 2.12 7.29
C ILE A 333 12.83 1.08 6.69
N GLN A 334 13.38 0.13 5.96
CA GLN A 334 12.66 -1.04 5.48
C GLN A 334 13.43 -2.29 5.91
N ASN A 335 12.74 -3.28 6.45
CA ASN A 335 13.34 -4.53 6.91
C ASN A 335 12.60 -5.74 6.35
N GLY A 336 13.35 -6.80 6.08
CA GLY A 336 12.82 -8.13 5.81
C GLY A 336 11.90 -8.18 4.59
N LEU A 337 12.34 -7.66 3.45
CA LEU A 337 11.67 -8.00 2.18
C LEU A 337 11.89 -9.49 1.94
N LYS A 338 10.81 -10.26 1.93
CA LYS A 338 10.81 -11.70 1.74
C LYS A 338 10.15 -12.04 0.43
N VAL A 339 10.65 -13.11 -0.17
CA VAL A 339 10.16 -13.66 -1.41
C VAL A 339 9.98 -15.16 -1.32
N ARG A 340 8.97 -15.68 -1.99
CA ARG A 340 8.69 -17.11 -2.16
C ARG A 340 8.62 -17.39 -3.65
N GLN A 341 9.09 -18.55 -4.11
CA GLN A 341 8.85 -18.95 -5.49
C GLN A 341 7.36 -19.19 -5.73
N PRO A 342 6.77 -18.58 -6.78
CA PRO A 342 5.39 -18.86 -7.13
C PRO A 342 5.24 -20.28 -7.66
N LYS A 343 4.06 -20.88 -7.47
CA LYS A 343 3.75 -22.20 -8.04
C LYS A 343 3.67 -22.17 -9.58
N THR A 344 3.23 -21.02 -10.11
CA THR A 344 3.08 -20.76 -11.54
C THR A 344 3.69 -19.40 -11.84
N TYR A 345 4.54 -19.33 -12.87
CA TYR A 345 5.23 -18.10 -13.25
C TYR A 345 4.41 -17.31 -14.25
N TRP A 346 4.12 -16.05 -13.91
CA TRP A 346 3.37 -15.15 -14.79
C TRP A 346 4.02 -14.98 -16.17
N ILE A 347 5.35 -14.93 -16.23
CA ILE A 347 6.11 -14.83 -17.49
C ILE A 347 5.87 -16.04 -18.39
N SER A 348 5.81 -17.25 -17.83
CA SER A 348 5.54 -18.46 -18.62
C SER A 348 4.13 -18.46 -19.22
N GLU A 349 3.13 -18.05 -18.44
CA GLU A 349 1.74 -17.95 -18.93
C GLU A 349 1.58 -16.82 -19.97
N LEU A 350 2.32 -15.71 -19.80
CA LEU A 350 2.34 -14.61 -20.77
C LEU A 350 2.94 -15.06 -22.11
N GLU A 351 4.05 -15.79 -22.10
CA GLU A 351 4.68 -16.32 -23.31
C GLU A 351 3.77 -17.31 -24.04
N ASP A 352 3.05 -18.17 -23.32
CA ASP A 352 2.08 -19.09 -23.93
C ASP A 352 0.90 -18.34 -24.58
N ALA A 353 0.53 -17.16 -24.05
CA ALA A 353 -0.52 -16.30 -24.61
C ALA A 353 -0.04 -15.40 -25.76
N LEU A 354 1.28 -15.17 -25.87
CA LEU A 354 1.89 -14.20 -26.78
C LEU A 354 1.51 -14.40 -28.27
N PRO A 355 1.45 -15.62 -28.84
CA PRO A 355 1.11 -15.80 -30.25
C PRO A 355 -0.28 -15.27 -30.62
N ARG A 356 -1.28 -15.47 -29.75
CA ARG A 356 -2.64 -14.98 -29.97
C ARG A 356 -2.72 -13.47 -29.84
N LEU A 357 -2.03 -12.94 -28.86
CA LEU A 357 -2.01 -11.51 -28.64
C LEU A 357 -1.29 -10.76 -29.76
N LYS A 358 -0.19 -11.31 -30.30
CA LYS A 358 0.46 -10.78 -31.51
C LYS A 358 -0.46 -10.81 -32.74
N ALA A 359 -1.43 -11.72 -32.77
CA ALA A 359 -2.44 -11.81 -33.83
C ALA A 359 -3.68 -10.93 -33.58
N ASP A 360 -3.69 -10.11 -32.52
CA ASP A 360 -4.86 -9.32 -32.07
C ASP A 360 -6.11 -10.20 -31.84
N GLU A 361 -5.90 -11.46 -31.46
CA GLU A 361 -6.96 -12.40 -31.14
C GLU A 361 -7.40 -12.23 -29.68
N LYS A 362 -8.73 -12.25 -29.47
CA LYS A 362 -9.28 -12.26 -28.10
C LYS A 362 -8.83 -13.52 -27.36
N LEU A 363 -8.26 -13.33 -26.17
CA LEU A 363 -7.91 -14.45 -25.29
C LEU A 363 -9.17 -15.23 -24.88
N ASP A 364 -9.05 -16.56 -24.88
CA ASP A 364 -10.11 -17.41 -24.33
C ASP A 364 -10.12 -17.34 -22.79
N ASN A 365 -11.27 -17.69 -22.19
CA ASN A 365 -11.44 -17.61 -20.75
C ASN A 365 -10.44 -18.48 -19.98
N ALA A 366 -10.00 -19.61 -20.56
CA ALA A 366 -9.03 -20.50 -19.91
C ALA A 366 -7.64 -19.85 -19.83
N THR A 367 -7.22 -19.15 -20.88
CA THR A 367 -5.95 -18.41 -20.91
C THR A 367 -5.97 -17.24 -19.93
N ILE A 368 -7.08 -16.49 -19.90
CA ILE A 368 -7.26 -15.39 -18.94
C ILE A 368 -7.22 -15.92 -17.50
N GLU A 369 -7.85 -17.08 -17.24
CA GLU A 369 -7.83 -17.71 -15.92
C GLU A 369 -6.40 -18.07 -15.49
N LYS A 370 -5.60 -18.70 -16.35
CA LYS A 370 -4.20 -19.01 -16.04
C LYS A 370 -3.34 -17.77 -15.77
N LEU A 371 -3.49 -16.72 -16.59
CA LEU A 371 -2.79 -15.45 -16.37
C LEU A 371 -3.17 -14.81 -15.05
N THR A 372 -4.47 -14.89 -14.69
CA THR A 372 -4.98 -14.39 -13.41
C THR A 372 -4.38 -15.20 -12.25
N ASP A 373 -4.44 -16.54 -12.31
CA ASP A 373 -3.85 -17.43 -11.30
C ASP A 373 -2.35 -17.13 -11.09
N ALA A 374 -1.58 -16.96 -12.18
CA ALA A 374 -0.15 -16.66 -12.12
C ALA A 374 0.15 -15.25 -11.60
N TYR A 375 -0.69 -14.26 -11.92
CA TYR A 375 -0.57 -12.90 -11.37
C TYR A 375 -0.79 -12.88 -9.85
N PHE A 376 -1.82 -13.57 -9.36
CA PHE A 376 -2.03 -13.69 -7.91
C PHE A 376 -0.92 -14.49 -7.22
N ALA A 377 -0.38 -15.53 -7.87
CA ALA A 377 0.80 -16.23 -7.36
C ALA A 377 2.03 -15.31 -7.28
N LEU A 378 2.21 -14.42 -8.26
CA LEU A 378 3.29 -13.43 -8.27
C LEU A 378 3.14 -12.43 -7.12
N ILE A 379 1.97 -11.80 -6.95
CA ILE A 379 1.76 -10.86 -5.84
C ILE A 379 1.93 -11.56 -4.50
N GLY A 380 1.36 -12.76 -4.35
CA GLY A 380 1.49 -13.54 -3.12
C GLY A 380 2.88 -14.11 -2.86
N SER A 381 3.84 -13.87 -3.75
CA SER A 381 5.24 -14.23 -3.56
C SER A 381 6.00 -13.22 -2.71
N PHE A 382 5.46 -12.02 -2.46
CA PHE A 382 6.14 -10.97 -1.72
C PHE A 382 5.58 -10.82 -0.30
N ALA A 383 6.47 -10.61 0.66
CA ALA A 383 6.13 -10.19 2.01
C ALA A 383 7.15 -9.17 2.52
N ILE A 384 6.73 -8.34 3.47
CA ILE A 384 7.58 -7.32 4.08
C ILE A 384 7.32 -7.24 5.58
N ASP A 385 8.39 -7.38 6.36
CA ASP A 385 8.27 -7.41 7.82
C ASP A 385 8.00 -6.02 8.38
N ARG A 386 8.68 -4.99 7.86
CA ARG A 386 8.53 -3.63 8.37
C ARG A 386 8.91 -2.55 7.36
N VAL A 387 8.10 -1.50 7.27
CA VAL A 387 8.47 -0.21 6.68
C VAL A 387 8.15 0.88 7.69
N GLU A 388 9.12 1.74 7.96
CA GLU A 388 8.97 2.90 8.82
C GLU A 388 9.43 4.15 8.10
N MET A 389 8.65 5.21 8.25
CA MET A 389 9.07 6.55 7.89
C MET A 389 8.93 7.41 9.13
N GLY A 390 10.01 8.09 9.50
CA GLY A 390 9.99 9.05 10.58
C GLY A 390 9.23 10.32 10.23
N LYS A 391 9.48 11.37 11.01
CA LYS A 391 8.73 12.63 10.91
C LYS A 391 8.74 13.24 9.50
N LEU A 392 7.55 13.43 8.94
CA LEU A 392 7.27 14.22 7.74
C LEU A 392 6.83 15.63 8.15
N GLN A 393 7.38 16.65 7.50
CA GLN A 393 7.01 18.05 7.66
C GLN A 393 6.95 18.68 6.27
N ALA A 394 5.80 19.23 5.92
CA ALA A 394 5.58 20.02 4.73
C ALA A 394 5.10 21.42 5.15
N GLN A 395 5.72 22.46 4.61
CA GLN A 395 5.36 23.84 4.87
C GLN A 395 5.19 24.56 3.55
N GLY A 396 3.96 24.97 3.24
CA GLY A 396 3.66 25.91 2.18
C GLY A 396 4.06 27.31 2.60
N ARG A 397 4.76 28.01 1.71
CA ARG A 397 5.04 29.44 1.78
C ARG A 397 3.89 30.08 1.00
N GLY A 398 2.95 30.73 1.69
CA GLY A 398 1.65 31.14 1.15
C GLY A 398 1.71 32.05 -0.09
N ASP A 399 0.53 32.38 -0.63
CA ASP A 399 0.38 33.14 -1.87
C ASP A 399 1.11 34.49 -1.82
N SER A 400 1.65 34.92 -2.97
CA SER A 400 2.13 36.30 -3.21
C SER A 400 1.15 37.40 -2.76
N LYS A 401 -0.15 37.10 -2.71
CA LYS A 401 -1.28 37.97 -2.35
C LYS A 401 -1.74 37.83 -0.88
N ASP A 402 -1.33 36.79 -0.16
CA ASP A 402 -1.65 36.59 1.28
C ASP A 402 -0.50 35.86 2.02
N PRO A 403 0.63 36.55 2.29
CA PRO A 403 1.85 35.95 2.83
C PRO A 403 1.75 35.41 4.27
N GLU A 404 0.66 35.67 4.99
CA GLU A 404 0.56 35.47 6.44
C GLU A 404 -0.14 34.18 6.90
N ALA A 405 -0.51 33.26 6.01
CA ALA A 405 -1.12 31.99 6.41
C ALA A 405 -0.22 30.79 6.05
N PRO A 406 0.78 30.44 6.87
CA PRO A 406 1.54 29.22 6.66
C PRO A 406 0.58 28.02 6.69
N GLN A 407 0.52 27.30 5.57
CA GLN A 407 -0.13 26.00 5.49
C GLN A 407 0.94 24.96 5.84
N SER A 408 0.90 24.36 7.01
CA SER A 408 1.84 23.31 7.38
C SER A 408 1.12 22.02 7.68
N VAL A 409 1.67 20.92 7.18
CA VAL A 409 1.26 19.56 7.51
C VAL A 409 2.46 18.86 8.13
N SER A 410 2.25 18.20 9.26
CA SER A 410 3.27 17.34 9.85
C SER A 410 2.70 16.02 10.31
N MET A 411 3.51 14.98 10.27
CA MET A 411 3.20 13.62 10.70
C MET A 411 4.44 13.05 11.38
N ASP A 412 4.37 12.59 12.62
CA ASP A 412 5.58 12.10 13.33
C ASP A 412 6.07 10.74 12.84
N GLY A 413 5.18 9.90 12.30
CA GLY A 413 5.61 8.65 11.70
C GLY A 413 4.54 7.87 10.96
N PHE A 414 5.02 6.99 10.08
CA PHE A 414 4.26 5.97 9.37
C PHE A 414 4.88 4.60 9.64
N LEU A 415 4.05 3.59 9.85
CA LEU A 415 4.45 2.20 10.08
C LEU A 415 3.60 1.28 9.19
N LEU A 416 4.26 0.34 8.54
CA LEU A 416 3.69 -0.86 7.94
C LEU A 416 4.42 -2.07 8.56
N SER A 417 3.70 -3.07 9.05
CA SER A 417 4.30 -4.28 9.60
C SER A 417 3.61 -5.57 9.16
N ASP A 418 4.43 -6.59 8.92
CA ASP A 418 4.06 -7.96 8.53
C ASP A 418 3.02 -8.03 7.40
N LEU A 419 3.27 -7.32 6.30
CA LEU A 419 2.43 -7.40 5.10
C LEU A 419 2.83 -8.63 4.26
N SER A 420 1.86 -9.47 3.91
CA SER A 420 2.05 -10.69 3.10
C SER A 420 0.77 -11.07 2.34
N ASP A 421 0.80 -12.20 1.64
CA ASP A 421 -0.37 -12.83 1.01
C ASP A 421 -1.48 -13.22 2.02
N LYS A 422 -1.13 -13.34 3.30
CA LYS A 422 -2.08 -13.73 4.37
C LYS A 422 -2.77 -12.54 5.01
N GLY A 423 -2.16 -11.36 4.98
CA GLY A 423 -2.66 -10.22 5.74
C GLY A 423 -1.59 -9.20 6.07
N LEU A 424 -1.95 -8.34 7.03
CA LEU A 424 -1.17 -7.21 7.52
C LEU A 424 -1.33 -7.11 9.04
N ALA A 425 -0.23 -7.01 9.78
CA ALA A 425 -0.31 -6.83 11.23
C ALA A 425 -0.70 -5.39 11.61
N GLU A 426 -0.05 -4.39 11.03
CA GLU A 426 -0.34 -2.97 11.31
C GLU A 426 0.02 -2.07 10.13
N LEU A 427 -0.90 -1.17 9.77
CA LEU A 427 -0.62 0.06 9.02
C LEU A 427 -1.05 1.22 9.90
N ALA A 428 -0.13 2.12 10.24
CA ALA A 428 -0.39 3.21 11.16
C ALA A 428 0.25 4.54 10.75
N ILE A 429 -0.44 5.62 11.09
CA ILE A 429 0.00 7.01 11.01
C ILE A 429 -0.08 7.60 12.42
N THR A 430 0.98 8.30 12.84
CA THR A 430 1.10 8.87 14.19
C THR A 430 1.30 10.38 14.13
N ASN A 431 0.56 11.11 14.97
CA ASN A 431 0.56 12.57 15.17
C ASN A 431 0.52 13.37 13.86
N LEU A 432 -0.60 13.30 13.15
CA LEU A 432 -0.90 14.21 12.05
C LEU A 432 -1.37 15.56 12.62
N ASP A 433 -0.73 16.66 12.21
CA ASP A 433 -1.08 18.03 12.59
C ASP A 433 -1.13 18.91 11.33
N VAL A 434 -2.22 19.65 11.19
CA VAL A 434 -2.48 20.55 10.06
C VAL A 434 -2.74 21.95 10.59
N LYS A 435 -1.99 22.93 10.08
CA LYS A 435 -2.17 24.36 10.36
C LYS A 435 -2.54 25.08 9.09
N ALA A 436 -3.64 25.84 9.14
CA ALA A 436 -4.11 26.68 8.03
C ALA A 436 -4.91 27.87 8.57
N LYS A 437 -5.03 28.95 7.78
CA LYS A 437 -5.61 30.24 8.22
C LYS A 437 -6.94 30.15 8.97
N LYS A 438 -7.87 29.33 8.45
CA LYS A 438 -9.24 29.19 8.96
C LYS A 438 -9.41 28.00 9.90
N ILE A 439 -8.33 27.27 10.18
CA ILE A 439 -8.33 26.09 11.03
C ILE A 439 -7.62 26.47 12.33
N LYS A 440 -8.38 26.51 13.43
CA LYS A 440 -7.81 26.74 14.76
C LYS A 440 -7.04 25.50 15.25
N GLN A 441 -7.57 24.32 14.96
CA GLN A 441 -6.97 23.05 15.30
C GLN A 441 -7.39 21.99 14.27
N ALA A 442 -6.44 21.20 13.76
CA ALA A 442 -6.71 19.99 13.01
C ALA A 442 -5.60 18.98 13.29
N SER A 443 -5.88 18.03 14.16
CA SER A 443 -4.90 17.03 14.61
C SER A 443 -5.52 15.65 14.73
N LEU A 444 -4.68 14.64 14.56
CA LEU A 444 -5.01 13.23 14.73
C LEU A 444 -3.82 12.53 15.39
N GLY A 445 -3.99 12.10 16.63
CA GLY A 445 -2.93 11.45 17.41
C GLY A 445 -2.48 10.12 16.82
N ARG A 446 -3.41 9.25 16.43
CA ARG A 446 -3.09 8.00 15.73
C ARG A 446 -4.25 7.52 14.87
N PHE A 447 -3.94 7.04 13.67
CA PHE A 447 -4.83 6.20 12.88
C PHE A 447 -4.12 4.89 12.60
N ALA A 448 -4.81 3.77 12.77
CA ALA A 448 -4.25 2.47 12.44
C ALA A 448 -5.30 1.48 11.95
N ILE A 449 -4.85 0.61 11.06
CA ILE A 449 -5.54 -0.60 10.66
C ILE A 449 -4.66 -1.75 11.15
N THR A 450 -5.20 -2.62 12.00
CA THR A 450 -4.46 -3.71 12.64
C THR A 450 -5.12 -5.07 12.41
N ASN A 451 -4.33 -6.13 12.52
CA ASN A 451 -4.78 -7.52 12.47
C ASN A 451 -5.67 -7.82 11.25
N VAL A 452 -5.27 -7.34 10.07
CA VAL A 452 -6.02 -7.59 8.84
C VAL A 452 -5.65 -8.97 8.30
N GLU A 453 -6.64 -9.83 8.17
CA GLU A 453 -6.52 -11.07 7.43
C GLU A 453 -7.09 -10.86 6.03
N PHE A 454 -6.35 -11.25 4.99
CA PHE A 454 -6.84 -11.17 3.63
C PHE A 454 -7.76 -12.36 3.29
N PRO A 455 -8.79 -12.13 2.46
CA PRO A 455 -9.63 -13.22 1.98
C PRO A 455 -8.81 -14.21 1.15
N THR A 456 -9.24 -15.47 1.13
CA THR A 456 -8.57 -16.50 0.33
C THR A 456 -8.63 -16.17 -1.17
N TYR A 457 -7.62 -16.59 -1.91
CA TYR A 457 -7.59 -16.44 -3.37
C TYR A 457 -8.88 -16.94 -4.05
N GLU A 458 -9.40 -18.09 -3.64
CA GLU A 458 -10.65 -18.65 -4.17
C GLU A 458 -11.87 -17.72 -4.00
N ALA A 459 -11.92 -16.99 -2.89
CA ALA A 459 -13.01 -16.04 -2.64
C ALA A 459 -12.92 -14.82 -3.56
N ILE A 460 -11.72 -14.27 -3.75
CA ILE A 460 -11.47 -13.18 -4.69
C ILE A 460 -11.77 -13.63 -6.12
N LYS A 461 -11.25 -14.80 -6.52
CA LYS A 461 -11.46 -15.41 -7.83
C LYS A 461 -12.95 -15.58 -8.15
N ALA A 462 -13.75 -16.01 -7.17
CA ALA A 462 -15.19 -16.18 -7.34
C ALA A 462 -15.91 -14.85 -7.65
N VAL A 463 -15.53 -13.75 -7.01
CA VAL A 463 -16.07 -12.41 -7.27
C VAL A 463 -15.61 -11.90 -8.63
N THR A 464 -14.31 -11.95 -8.91
CA THR A 464 -13.74 -11.49 -10.17
C THR A 464 -14.36 -12.21 -11.38
N LYS A 465 -14.52 -13.54 -11.29
CA LYS A 465 -15.14 -14.34 -12.35
C LYS A 465 -16.58 -13.94 -12.63
N ALA A 466 -17.39 -13.69 -11.60
CA ALA A 466 -18.77 -13.23 -11.78
C ALA A 466 -18.80 -11.90 -12.55
N THR A 467 -18.00 -10.92 -12.11
CA THR A 467 -17.89 -9.61 -12.75
C THR A 467 -17.43 -9.71 -14.20
N MET A 468 -16.41 -10.52 -14.50
CA MET A 468 -15.91 -10.73 -15.87
C MET A 468 -16.94 -11.36 -16.80
N GLU A 469 -17.81 -12.22 -16.27
CA GLU A 469 -18.90 -12.84 -17.01
C GLU A 469 -20.14 -11.91 -17.13
N GLY A 470 -20.04 -10.67 -16.65
CA GLY A 470 -21.15 -9.71 -16.64
C GLY A 470 -22.27 -10.09 -15.67
N ARG A 471 -21.97 -10.90 -14.65
CA ARG A 471 -22.92 -11.34 -13.62
C ARG A 471 -22.63 -10.59 -12.32
N GLU A 472 -23.67 -10.17 -11.61
CA GLU A 472 -23.49 -9.67 -10.25
C GLU A 472 -23.03 -10.81 -9.32
N PRO A 473 -21.95 -10.62 -8.55
CA PRO A 473 -21.55 -11.60 -7.55
C PRO A 473 -22.66 -11.79 -6.50
N THR A 474 -22.85 -13.03 -6.08
CA THR A 474 -23.84 -13.36 -5.04
C THR A 474 -23.45 -12.79 -3.69
N THR A 475 -24.43 -12.61 -2.79
CA THR A 475 -24.18 -12.15 -1.41
C THR A 475 -23.13 -13.01 -0.68
N GLU A 476 -23.12 -14.33 -0.90
CA GLU A 476 -22.12 -15.22 -0.31
C GLU A 476 -20.71 -15.00 -0.88
N GLN A 477 -20.58 -14.76 -2.19
CA GLN A 477 -19.29 -14.45 -2.80
C GLN A 477 -18.71 -13.14 -2.25
N TYR A 478 -19.53 -12.10 -2.16
CA TYR A 478 -19.12 -10.84 -1.52
C TYR A 478 -18.72 -11.04 -0.05
N ALA A 479 -19.56 -11.74 0.72
CA ALA A 479 -19.31 -11.97 2.14
C ALA A 479 -17.99 -12.73 2.38
N ARG A 480 -17.66 -13.73 1.55
CA ARG A 480 -16.38 -14.48 1.64
C ARG A 480 -15.17 -13.70 1.13
N ALA A 481 -15.38 -12.69 0.28
CA ALA A 481 -14.32 -11.82 -0.22
C ALA A 481 -14.04 -10.63 0.72
N MET A 482 -14.83 -10.44 1.78
CA MET A 482 -14.50 -9.48 2.83
C MET A 482 -13.33 -10.00 3.69
N PRO A 483 -12.50 -9.10 4.27
CA PRO A 483 -11.47 -9.48 5.22
C PRO A 483 -12.06 -10.32 6.37
N PRO A 484 -11.56 -11.55 6.62
CA PRO A 484 -12.03 -12.37 7.74
C PRO A 484 -11.77 -11.75 9.11
N ARG A 485 -10.76 -10.88 9.20
CA ARG A 485 -10.44 -10.10 10.38
C ARG A 485 -9.92 -8.73 9.96
N ALA A 486 -10.34 -7.69 10.66
CA ALA A 486 -9.76 -6.36 10.57
C ALA A 486 -10.14 -5.53 11.80
N GLU A 487 -9.20 -4.70 12.24
CA GLU A 487 -9.40 -3.72 13.31
C GLU A 487 -9.01 -2.33 12.78
N ILE A 488 -9.84 -1.32 13.04
CA ILE A 488 -9.60 0.07 12.66
C ILE A 488 -9.67 0.91 13.93
N GLY A 489 -8.60 1.66 14.20
CA GLY A 489 -8.47 2.52 15.36
C GLY A 489 -8.14 3.95 14.96
N LEU A 490 -8.81 4.90 15.61
CA LEU A 490 -8.55 6.34 15.53
C LEU A 490 -8.44 6.87 16.96
N GLU A 491 -7.41 7.65 17.26
CA GLU A 491 -7.12 8.19 18.58
C GLU A 491 -6.72 9.66 18.50
N GLY A 492 -7.22 10.48 19.42
CA GLY A 492 -6.87 11.89 19.52
C GLY A 492 -7.25 12.73 18.30
N LEU A 493 -8.47 12.53 17.75
CA LEU A 493 -9.02 13.38 16.70
C LEU A 493 -9.44 14.73 17.30
N ALA A 494 -9.03 15.83 16.69
CA ALA A 494 -9.51 17.16 17.01
C ALA A 494 -9.53 18.05 15.77
N PHE A 495 -10.67 18.67 15.51
CA PHE A 495 -10.89 19.65 14.45
C PHE A 495 -11.71 20.82 15.00
N ASP A 496 -11.26 22.05 14.76
CA ASP A 496 -11.91 23.31 15.12
C ASP A 496 -11.57 24.35 14.05
N ASP A 497 -12.59 25.00 13.48
CA ASP A 497 -12.45 26.07 12.50
C ASP A 497 -12.96 27.43 13.03
N ASP A 498 -12.70 28.49 12.28
CA ASP A 498 -13.18 29.84 12.62
C ASP A 498 -14.71 30.02 12.47
N GLN A 499 -15.40 29.08 11.83
CA GLN A 499 -16.86 29.08 11.63
C GLN A 499 -17.64 28.39 12.76
N GLY A 500 -16.94 27.82 13.75
CA GLY A 500 -17.53 27.13 14.89
C GLY A 500 -17.88 25.65 14.62
N SER A 501 -17.35 25.08 13.54
CA SER A 501 -17.36 23.63 13.30
C SER A 501 -16.33 23.01 14.21
N LYS A 502 -16.76 22.10 15.09
CA LYS A 502 -15.88 21.39 16.01
C LYS A 502 -16.22 19.91 16.05
N VAL A 503 -15.20 19.08 15.89
CA VAL A 503 -15.27 17.62 16.05
C VAL A 503 -14.07 17.16 16.84
N ALA A 504 -14.26 16.40 17.90
CA ALA A 504 -13.16 15.79 18.63
C ALA A 504 -13.53 14.38 19.09
N ALA A 505 -12.58 13.47 19.16
CA ALA A 505 -12.77 12.13 19.74
C ALA A 505 -11.47 11.66 20.41
N GLU A 506 -11.56 11.09 21.61
CA GLU A 506 -10.39 10.48 22.26
C GLU A 506 -10.02 9.17 21.58
N LYS A 507 -11.03 8.32 21.28
CA LYS A 507 -10.83 7.03 20.64
C LYS A 507 -12.07 6.60 19.87
N ILE A 508 -11.86 6.04 18.69
CA ILE A 508 -12.86 5.29 17.91
C ILE A 508 -12.20 3.98 17.51
N HIS A 509 -12.84 2.85 17.80
CA HIS A 509 -12.30 1.53 17.51
C HIS A 509 -13.39 0.62 16.95
N LEU A 510 -13.15 0.05 15.77
CA LEU A 510 -14.00 -0.93 15.11
C LEU A 510 -13.21 -2.23 14.95
N ALA A 511 -13.77 -3.37 15.35
CA ALA A 511 -13.20 -4.69 15.09
C ALA A 511 -14.23 -5.62 14.48
N ILE A 512 -13.81 -6.42 13.50
CA ILE A 512 -14.63 -7.44 12.84
C ILE A 512 -13.84 -8.76 12.79
N LYS A 513 -14.53 -9.88 13.04
CA LYS A 513 -13.97 -11.24 12.89
C LYS A 513 -15.04 -12.21 12.37
N THR A 514 -14.69 -13.08 11.43
CA THR A 514 -15.62 -14.08 10.86
C THR A 514 -15.29 -15.53 11.23
N GLU A 515 -14.09 -15.83 11.73
CA GLU A 515 -13.65 -17.20 12.09
C GLU A 515 -13.84 -18.23 10.95
N GLY A 516 -13.59 -17.79 9.71
CA GLY A 516 -13.72 -18.62 8.51
C GLY A 516 -15.17 -18.84 8.04
N LEU A 517 -16.13 -18.08 8.61
CA LEU A 517 -17.53 -18.05 8.18
C LEU A 517 -17.77 -16.87 7.22
N ALA A 518 -18.91 -16.87 6.53
CA ALA A 518 -19.29 -15.77 5.65
C ALA A 518 -19.86 -14.58 6.43
N VAL A 519 -20.52 -14.83 7.55
CA VAL A 519 -21.09 -13.81 8.43
C VAL A 519 -20.15 -13.57 9.63
N PRO A 520 -19.85 -12.31 10.01
CA PRO A 520 -19.06 -12.01 11.20
C PRO A 520 -19.62 -12.66 12.48
N THR A 521 -18.73 -13.26 13.27
CA THR A 521 -19.02 -13.80 14.60
C THR A 521 -18.68 -12.81 15.70
N HIS A 522 -17.84 -11.81 15.41
CA HIS A 522 -17.55 -10.70 16.31
C HIS A 522 -17.60 -9.38 15.55
N VAL A 523 -18.31 -8.41 16.10
CA VAL A 523 -18.25 -7.00 15.69
C VAL A 523 -18.24 -6.16 16.95
N SER A 524 -17.22 -5.32 17.14
CA SER A 524 -17.20 -4.35 18.23
C SER A 524 -16.96 -2.94 17.72
N LEU A 525 -17.72 -1.99 18.26
CA LEU A 525 -17.59 -0.56 18.02
C LEU A 525 -17.50 0.15 19.37
N LYS A 526 -16.38 0.85 19.60
CA LYS A 526 -16.17 1.68 20.78
C LYS A 526 -15.84 3.10 20.36
N THR A 527 -16.52 4.07 20.93
CA THR A 527 -16.30 5.50 20.73
C THR A 527 -16.20 6.17 22.10
N ASP A 528 -15.07 6.77 22.40
CA ASP A 528 -14.82 7.49 23.65
C ASP A 528 -14.76 9.00 23.35
N LYS A 529 -15.64 9.76 24.02
CA LYS A 529 -15.76 11.23 23.97
C LYS A 529 -15.81 11.83 22.56
N LEU A 530 -16.67 11.32 21.68
CA LEU A 530 -16.95 11.98 20.41
C LEU A 530 -17.78 13.24 20.67
N THR A 531 -17.16 14.41 20.52
CA THR A 531 -17.77 15.72 20.71
C THR A 531 -18.02 16.38 19.36
N LEU A 532 -19.26 16.81 19.13
CA LEU A 532 -19.70 17.48 17.90
C LEU A 532 -20.32 18.83 18.25
N SER A 533 -19.93 19.92 17.57
CA SER A 533 -20.65 21.18 17.69
C SER A 533 -22.03 21.10 17.03
N ARG A 534 -22.96 21.96 17.45
CA ARG A 534 -24.31 22.02 16.90
C ARG A 534 -24.35 22.20 15.37
N SER A 535 -23.39 22.95 14.79
CA SER A 535 -23.28 23.14 13.34
C SER A 535 -22.93 21.86 12.58
N MET A 536 -22.26 20.91 13.24
CA MET A 536 -21.88 19.62 12.65
C MET A 536 -23.01 18.58 12.67
N LEU A 537 -24.12 18.85 13.36
CA LEU A 537 -25.26 17.95 13.40
C LEU A 537 -26.16 18.16 12.18
N GLY A 538 -26.24 17.17 11.28
CA GLY A 538 -27.11 17.23 10.11
C GLY A 538 -28.62 17.08 10.42
N HIS A 539 -29.00 16.60 11.61
CA HIS A 539 -30.38 16.30 11.93
C HIS A 539 -31.11 17.48 12.61
N PRO A 540 -32.20 18.03 12.05
CA PRO A 540 -32.89 19.20 12.61
C PRO A 540 -33.34 19.02 14.06
N LEU A 541 -33.90 17.85 14.41
CA LEU A 541 -34.32 17.58 15.79
C LEU A 541 -33.16 17.63 16.80
N ALA A 542 -31.96 17.16 16.41
CA ALA A 542 -30.81 17.18 17.30
C ALA A 542 -30.35 18.63 17.53
N GLN A 543 -30.37 19.47 16.49
CA GLN A 543 -30.10 20.90 16.63
C GLN A 543 -31.14 21.61 17.51
N THR A 544 -32.43 21.29 17.38
CA THR A 544 -33.49 21.85 18.22
C THR A 544 -33.34 21.43 19.68
N LEU A 545 -33.06 20.15 19.93
CA LEU A 545 -32.82 19.61 21.26
C LEU A 545 -31.66 20.34 21.94
N MET A 546 -30.52 20.47 21.25
CA MET A 546 -29.38 21.21 21.77
C MET A 546 -29.71 22.67 22.07
N ALA A 547 -30.50 23.33 21.22
CA ALA A 547 -30.94 24.70 21.47
C ALA A 547 -31.79 24.80 22.75
N GLN A 548 -32.71 23.85 22.97
CA GLN A 548 -33.56 23.82 24.16
C GLN A 548 -32.77 23.50 25.44
N LEU A 549 -31.71 22.70 25.32
CA LEU A 549 -30.79 22.39 26.41
C LEU A 549 -29.69 23.44 26.61
N ASN A 550 -29.67 24.51 25.81
CA ASN A 550 -28.61 25.53 25.81
C ASN A 550 -27.20 24.91 25.65
N MET A 551 -27.10 23.85 24.83
CA MET A 551 -25.87 23.14 24.53
C MET A 551 -25.27 23.61 23.20
N ASN A 552 -23.98 23.90 23.21
CA ASN A 552 -23.22 24.22 21.98
C ASN A 552 -22.55 22.98 21.38
N GLU A 553 -22.27 21.98 22.22
CA GLU A 553 -21.57 20.75 21.87
C GLU A 553 -22.33 19.55 22.42
N LEU A 554 -22.30 18.43 21.69
CA LEU A 554 -22.87 17.14 22.06
C LEU A 554 -21.73 16.13 22.19
N THR A 555 -21.59 15.47 23.34
CA THR A 555 -20.60 14.42 23.55
C THR A 555 -21.27 13.05 23.61
N LEU A 556 -20.77 12.10 22.81
CA LEU A 556 -21.21 10.72 22.72
C LEU A 556 -20.10 9.79 23.22
N ASN A 557 -20.46 8.87 24.12
CA ASN A 557 -19.69 7.65 24.37
C ASN A 557 -20.52 6.44 23.96
N GLN A 558 -19.91 5.50 23.26
CA GLN A 558 -20.60 4.33 22.70
C GLN A 558 -19.74 3.09 22.87
N SER A 559 -20.35 1.98 23.27
CA SER A 559 -19.71 0.67 23.28
C SER A 559 -20.76 -0.37 22.90
N ILE A 560 -20.60 -0.97 21.71
CA ILE A 560 -21.49 -2.00 21.18
C ILE A 560 -20.62 -3.19 20.78
N ALA A 561 -20.90 -4.37 21.32
CA ALA A 561 -20.21 -5.60 20.93
C ALA A 561 -21.20 -6.72 20.61
N LEU A 562 -21.23 -7.15 19.35
CA LEU A 562 -21.90 -8.35 18.87
C LEU A 562 -20.95 -9.54 18.95
N ASN A 563 -21.37 -10.61 19.61
CA ASN A 563 -20.61 -11.85 19.74
C ASN A 563 -21.49 -13.05 19.46
N TRP A 564 -21.04 -13.96 18.60
CA TRP A 564 -21.64 -15.28 18.42
C TRP A 564 -20.91 -16.31 19.28
N ASN A 565 -21.68 -17.11 20.01
CA ASN A 565 -21.17 -18.20 20.82
C ASN A 565 -21.50 -19.55 20.18
N PRO A 566 -20.48 -20.36 19.80
CA PRO A 566 -20.71 -21.67 19.20
C PRO A 566 -21.30 -22.70 20.16
N SER A 567 -21.15 -22.53 21.47
CA SER A 567 -21.58 -23.53 22.46
C SER A 567 -23.09 -23.56 22.69
N ASP A 568 -23.75 -22.40 22.59
CA ASP A 568 -25.20 -22.25 22.77
C ASP A 568 -25.91 -21.75 21.50
N GLU A 569 -25.18 -21.65 20.38
CA GLU A 569 -25.68 -21.18 19.08
C GLU A 569 -26.41 -19.82 19.18
N SER A 570 -25.84 -18.87 19.93
CA SER A 570 -26.46 -17.58 20.17
C SER A 570 -25.61 -16.39 19.76
N PHE A 571 -26.27 -15.32 19.34
CA PHE A 571 -25.70 -13.99 19.28
C PHE A 571 -26.07 -13.19 20.52
N ARG A 572 -25.12 -12.43 21.04
CA ARG A 572 -25.34 -11.43 22.09
C ARG A 572 -24.77 -10.09 21.67
N ILE A 573 -25.55 -9.04 21.86
CA ILE A 573 -25.10 -7.65 21.84
C ILE A 573 -24.88 -7.27 23.30
N ASP A 574 -23.63 -7.29 23.77
CA ASP A 574 -23.26 -7.07 25.16
C ASP A 574 -21.77 -6.66 25.24
N PRO A 575 -21.45 -5.45 25.71
CA PRO A 575 -22.39 -4.40 26.13
C PRO A 575 -23.10 -3.73 24.94
N LEU A 576 -24.30 -3.20 25.19
CA LEU A 576 -24.95 -2.14 24.41
C LEU A 576 -25.00 -0.88 25.28
N THR A 577 -24.03 0.01 25.14
CA THR A 577 -23.97 1.28 25.87
C THR A 577 -23.93 2.45 24.90
N VAL A 578 -24.83 3.40 25.08
CA VAL A 578 -24.88 4.70 24.40
C VAL A 578 -25.09 5.78 25.47
N ASP A 579 -24.10 6.63 25.68
CA ASP A 579 -24.12 7.72 26.65
C ASP A 579 -24.05 9.04 25.87
N LEU A 580 -25.16 9.78 25.87
CA LEU A 580 -25.21 11.16 25.41
C LEU A 580 -25.04 12.05 26.64
N THR A 581 -23.82 12.54 26.83
CA THR A 581 -23.41 13.22 28.06
C THR A 581 -24.31 14.42 28.36
N ASN A 582 -24.76 14.52 29.62
CA ASN A 582 -25.70 15.52 30.12
C ASN A 582 -27.13 15.41 29.55
N ILE A 583 -27.43 14.37 28.77
CA ILE A 583 -28.76 14.14 28.20
C ILE A 583 -29.34 12.85 28.77
N ALA A 584 -28.80 11.70 28.35
CA ALA A 584 -29.31 10.39 28.74
C ALA A 584 -28.29 9.29 28.45
N LYS A 585 -28.38 8.20 29.22
CA LYS A 585 -27.59 6.99 29.00
C LYS A 585 -28.51 5.79 28.77
N LEU A 586 -28.25 5.04 27.70
CA LEU A 586 -28.86 3.75 27.42
C LEU A 586 -27.81 2.65 27.67
N ASP A 587 -28.08 1.77 28.61
CA ASP A 587 -27.31 0.55 28.84
C ASP A 587 -28.19 -0.68 28.56
N GLY A 588 -27.60 -1.76 28.08
CA GLY A 588 -28.35 -2.98 27.90
C GLY A 588 -27.56 -4.14 27.35
N ALA A 589 -28.27 -5.26 27.22
CA ALA A 589 -27.82 -6.47 26.55
C ALA A 589 -29.00 -7.12 25.86
N ILE A 590 -28.80 -7.54 24.61
CA ILE A 590 -29.81 -8.22 23.79
C ILE A 590 -29.24 -9.55 23.31
N GLY A 591 -30.03 -10.62 23.30
CA GLY A 591 -29.58 -11.92 22.82
C GLY A 591 -30.60 -12.64 21.95
N VAL A 592 -30.09 -13.34 20.94
CA VAL A 592 -30.88 -14.21 20.05
C VAL A 592 -30.18 -15.57 19.97
N GLY A 593 -30.86 -16.62 20.43
CA GLY A 593 -30.40 -18.01 20.35
C GLY A 593 -30.92 -18.73 19.10
N GLY A 594 -30.48 -19.97 18.87
CA GLY A 594 -30.94 -20.81 17.77
C GLY A 594 -30.33 -20.45 16.41
N ILE A 595 -29.23 -19.71 16.42
CA ILE A 595 -28.48 -19.29 15.23
C ILE A 595 -27.31 -20.25 15.03
N LYS A 596 -27.59 -21.32 14.28
CA LYS A 596 -26.64 -22.40 13.99
C LYS A 596 -25.47 -21.92 13.14
N LYS A 597 -24.30 -22.54 13.34
CA LYS A 597 -23.10 -22.29 12.51
C LYS A 597 -23.36 -22.39 11.01
N ALA A 598 -24.22 -23.33 10.61
CA ALA A 598 -24.59 -23.55 9.21
C ALA A 598 -25.27 -22.34 8.54
N TYR A 599 -25.90 -21.45 9.31
CA TYR A 599 -26.50 -20.21 8.79
C TYR A 599 -25.44 -19.12 8.58
N LEU A 600 -24.41 -19.08 9.43
CA LEU A 600 -23.30 -18.13 9.30
C LEU A 600 -22.34 -18.50 8.16
N ALA A 601 -22.25 -19.79 7.84
CA ALA A 601 -21.50 -20.28 6.70
C ALA A 601 -22.17 -19.96 5.35
N ASN A 602 -23.48 -19.71 5.34
CA ASN A 602 -24.26 -19.50 4.11
C ASN A 602 -25.34 -18.41 4.31
N PRO A 603 -25.06 -17.16 3.88
CA PRO A 603 -25.97 -16.02 4.07
C PRO A 603 -27.37 -16.21 3.48
N GLN A 604 -27.54 -17.05 2.47
CA GLN A 604 -28.85 -17.33 1.84
C GLN A 604 -29.80 -18.08 2.78
N LYS A 605 -29.29 -18.68 3.86
CA LYS A 605 -30.10 -19.31 4.90
C LYS A 605 -30.62 -18.34 5.96
N ALA A 606 -30.49 -17.03 5.78
CA ALA A 606 -31.00 -16.03 6.71
C ALA A 606 -32.48 -16.26 7.11
N GLN A 607 -33.34 -16.64 6.16
CA GLN A 607 -34.75 -16.94 6.45
C GLN A 607 -34.91 -18.18 7.35
N GLN A 608 -34.05 -19.19 7.20
CA GLN A 608 -34.04 -20.39 8.05
C GLN A 608 -33.52 -20.06 9.45
N ALA A 609 -32.52 -19.17 9.55
CA ALA A 609 -32.03 -18.67 10.83
C ALA A 609 -33.14 -17.94 11.60
N MET A 610 -33.95 -17.11 10.93
CA MET A 610 -35.10 -16.46 11.54
C MET A 610 -36.17 -17.45 12.00
N ALA A 611 -36.35 -18.58 11.31
CA ALA A 611 -37.31 -19.62 11.69
C ALA A 611 -36.90 -20.37 12.97
N THR A 612 -35.59 -20.52 13.22
CA THR A 612 -35.06 -21.18 14.42
C THR A 612 -34.67 -20.20 15.52
N ALA A 613 -34.68 -18.89 15.24
CA ALA A 613 -34.32 -17.86 16.19
C ALA A 613 -35.19 -17.93 17.44
N SER A 614 -34.57 -17.71 18.59
CA SER A 614 -35.25 -17.61 19.89
C SER A 614 -34.77 -16.37 20.63
N ILE A 615 -35.68 -15.68 21.31
CA ILE A 615 -35.33 -14.53 22.14
C ILE A 615 -34.74 -15.05 23.45
N LEU A 616 -33.56 -14.55 23.79
CA LEU A 616 -32.87 -14.81 25.07
C LEU A 616 -33.23 -13.72 26.09
N PRO A 617 -32.86 -13.91 27.37
CA PRO A 617 -32.94 -12.84 28.34
C PRO A 617 -32.22 -11.58 27.87
N ALA A 618 -32.91 -10.45 27.99
CA ALA A 618 -32.47 -9.14 27.52
C ALA A 618 -32.87 -8.06 28.53
N GLU A 619 -32.09 -6.99 28.57
CA GLU A 619 -32.31 -5.86 29.45
C GLU A 619 -31.95 -4.57 28.71
N LEU A 620 -32.78 -3.55 28.88
CA LEU A 620 -32.51 -2.18 28.46
C LEU A 620 -32.80 -1.25 29.63
N LYS A 621 -31.89 -0.32 29.89
CA LYS A 621 -31.99 0.67 30.96
C LYS A 621 -31.66 2.04 30.40
N LEU A 622 -32.67 2.91 30.38
CA LEU A 622 -32.52 4.33 30.12
C LEU A 622 -32.32 5.06 31.44
N GLN A 623 -31.33 5.94 31.52
CA GLN A 623 -30.99 6.74 32.71
C GLN A 623 -30.93 8.21 32.31
N ASP A 624 -31.49 9.07 33.15
CA ASP A 624 -31.35 10.52 32.98
C ASP A 624 -29.94 10.97 33.31
N GLN A 625 -29.44 11.92 32.52
CA GLN A 625 -28.23 12.66 32.82
C GLN A 625 -28.49 14.17 32.91
N GLY A 626 -29.76 14.58 33.04
CA GLY A 626 -30.20 15.96 33.16
C GLY A 626 -30.95 16.50 31.94
N GLY A 627 -31.14 15.70 30.88
CA GLY A 627 -31.79 16.12 29.64
C GLY A 627 -33.02 15.31 29.21
N LEU A 628 -33.37 14.23 29.93
CA LEU A 628 -34.60 13.48 29.64
C LEU A 628 -35.88 14.34 29.74
N PRO A 629 -36.05 15.26 30.72
CA PRO A 629 -37.22 16.14 30.74
C PRO A 629 -37.43 16.93 29.44
N GLN A 630 -36.35 17.46 28.86
CA GLN A 630 -36.40 18.25 27.64
C GLN A 630 -36.64 17.37 26.41
N LEU A 631 -36.09 16.14 26.38
CA LEU A 631 -36.43 15.15 25.37
C LEU A 631 -37.93 14.81 25.39
N ILE A 632 -38.51 14.62 26.58
CA ILE A 632 -39.95 14.36 26.75
C ILE A 632 -40.76 15.58 26.27
N ASN A 633 -40.34 16.80 26.61
CA ASN A 633 -40.98 18.03 26.13
C ASN A 633 -40.94 18.15 24.61
N LEU A 634 -39.78 17.86 24.00
CA LEU A 634 -39.61 17.88 22.55
C LEU A 634 -40.53 16.84 21.87
N ALA A 635 -40.63 15.64 22.44
CA ALA A 635 -41.56 14.62 21.97
C ALA A 635 -43.03 15.06 22.07
N GLY A 636 -43.39 15.77 23.14
CA GLY A 636 -44.70 16.41 23.29
C GLY A 636 -45.00 17.41 22.19
N LEU A 637 -44.07 18.35 21.95
CA LEU A 637 -44.19 19.35 20.88
C LEU A 637 -44.35 18.69 19.50
N MET A 638 -43.59 17.65 19.20
CA MET A 638 -43.71 16.87 17.96
C MET A 638 -45.09 16.18 17.84
N SER A 639 -45.68 15.79 18.96
CA SER A 639 -47.00 15.16 19.03
C SER A 639 -48.16 16.16 19.13
N GLY A 640 -47.86 17.47 19.09
CA GLY A 640 -48.85 18.53 19.26
C GLY A 640 -49.44 18.63 20.68
N MET A 641 -48.81 18.02 21.68
CA MET A 641 -49.24 18.01 23.08
C MET A 641 -48.32 18.90 23.93
N SER A 642 -48.87 19.59 24.93
CA SER A 642 -48.03 20.22 25.96
C SER A 642 -47.36 19.15 26.84
N PRO A 643 -46.25 19.47 27.53
CA PRO A 643 -45.63 18.57 28.51
C PRO A 643 -46.62 18.01 29.54
N ASP A 644 -47.43 18.88 30.15
CA ASP A 644 -48.42 18.49 31.16
C ASP A 644 -49.50 17.57 30.58
N GLN A 645 -49.92 17.84 29.33
CA GLN A 645 -50.84 16.97 28.61
C GLN A 645 -50.20 15.61 28.34
N LEU A 646 -48.93 15.56 27.95
CA LEU A 646 -48.23 14.31 27.70
C LEU A 646 -48.07 13.50 28.99
N GLN A 647 -47.67 14.11 30.11
CA GLN A 647 -47.57 13.43 31.41
C GLN A 647 -48.92 12.88 31.91
N THR A 648 -50.01 13.61 31.65
CA THR A 648 -51.35 13.22 32.11
C THR A 648 -52.02 12.21 31.18
N MET A 649 -51.87 12.39 29.87
CA MET A 649 -52.58 11.59 28.86
C MET A 649 -51.78 10.38 28.39
N ALA A 650 -50.45 10.43 28.35
CA ALA A 650 -49.65 9.31 27.84
C ALA A 650 -49.83 8.02 28.66
N PRO A 651 -49.89 8.02 30.01
CA PRO A 651 -50.19 6.81 30.75
C PRO A 651 -51.54 6.19 30.37
N ALA A 652 -52.58 7.01 30.24
CA ALA A 652 -53.91 6.55 29.85
C ALA A 652 -53.94 6.05 28.40
N GLN A 653 -53.24 6.71 27.48
CA GLN A 653 -53.09 6.24 26.09
C GLN A 653 -52.29 4.94 26.04
N ILE A 654 -51.19 4.82 26.77
CA ILE A 654 -50.40 3.60 26.86
C ILE A 654 -51.23 2.46 27.44
N GLU A 655 -52.01 2.69 28.50
CA GLU A 655 -52.94 1.69 29.05
C GLU A 655 -53.97 1.27 28.00
N ALA A 656 -54.57 2.22 27.28
CA ALA A 656 -55.57 1.94 26.25
C ALA A 656 -54.99 1.17 25.06
N ILE A 657 -53.81 1.58 24.57
CA ILE A 657 -53.09 0.93 23.47
C ILE A 657 -52.69 -0.47 23.91
N LEU A 658 -52.02 -0.61 25.04
CA LEU A 658 -51.56 -1.91 25.53
C LEU A 658 -52.74 -2.81 25.89
N GLY A 659 -53.82 -2.27 26.45
CA GLY A 659 -55.03 -3.02 26.80
C GLY A 659 -55.70 -3.71 25.62
N ALA A 660 -55.47 -3.24 24.38
CA ALA A 660 -55.90 -3.93 23.16
C ALA A 660 -55.06 -5.19 22.85
N TYR A 661 -53.85 -5.29 23.39
CA TYR A 661 -52.87 -6.34 23.08
C TYR A 661 -52.35 -7.10 24.30
N THR A 662 -52.79 -6.77 25.52
CA THR A 662 -52.32 -7.36 26.79
C THR A 662 -53.39 -7.43 27.87
N THR A 663 -53.07 -8.10 28.99
CA THR A 663 -53.96 -8.17 30.14
C THR A 663 -54.14 -6.79 30.77
N PRO A 664 -55.34 -6.46 31.29
CA PRO A 664 -55.58 -5.18 31.97
C PRO A 664 -54.61 -4.91 33.13
N LYS A 665 -54.16 -5.96 33.81
CA LYS A 665 -53.18 -5.85 34.91
C LYS A 665 -51.82 -5.40 34.41
N PHE A 666 -51.31 -6.00 33.34
CA PHE A 666 -50.02 -5.62 32.77
C PHE A 666 -50.07 -4.23 32.13
N ALA A 667 -51.13 -3.91 31.38
CA ALA A 667 -51.33 -2.59 30.80
C ALA A 667 -51.31 -1.49 31.87
N LYS A 668 -52.05 -1.68 32.97
CA LYS A 668 -52.05 -0.76 34.13
C LYS A 668 -50.69 -0.64 34.78
N HIS A 669 -49.97 -1.74 34.92
CA HIS A 669 -48.64 -1.72 35.51
C HIS A 669 -47.66 -0.92 34.65
N VAL A 670 -47.59 -1.19 33.35
CA VAL A 670 -46.73 -0.44 32.42
C VAL A 670 -47.11 1.03 32.38
N ALA A 671 -48.41 1.34 32.24
CA ALA A 671 -48.90 2.72 32.27
C ALA A 671 -48.53 3.45 33.57
N SER A 672 -48.63 2.78 34.72
CA SER A 672 -48.20 3.33 36.00
C SER A 672 -46.70 3.62 36.03
N GLN A 673 -45.86 2.69 35.56
CA GLN A 673 -44.39 2.88 35.55
C GLN A 673 -43.98 3.98 34.58
N VAL A 674 -44.56 4.01 33.37
CA VAL A 674 -44.32 5.08 32.42
C VAL A 674 -44.82 6.42 32.97
N GLY A 675 -45.96 6.46 33.65
CA GLY A 675 -46.45 7.66 34.33
C GLY A 675 -45.49 8.16 35.41
N THR A 676 -44.97 7.27 36.25
CA THR A 676 -43.93 7.61 37.25
C THR A 676 -42.68 8.19 36.57
N PHE A 677 -42.21 7.57 35.49
CA PHE A 677 -41.08 8.06 34.72
C PHE A 677 -41.35 9.42 34.05
N LEU A 678 -42.52 9.63 33.44
CA LEU A 678 -42.84 10.91 32.79
C LEU A 678 -42.99 12.07 33.79
N GLN A 679 -43.39 11.78 35.02
CA GLN A 679 -43.52 12.78 36.11
C GLN A 679 -42.16 13.16 36.71
N ASP A 680 -41.28 12.19 36.93
CA ASP A 680 -39.93 12.38 37.46
C ASP A 680 -38.95 11.46 36.71
N PRO A 681 -38.46 11.87 35.53
CA PRO A 681 -37.68 10.99 34.66
C PRO A 681 -36.26 10.82 35.21
N GLN A 682 -36.04 9.77 36.00
CA GLN A 682 -34.71 9.41 36.51
C GLN A 682 -34.16 8.18 35.79
N SER A 683 -34.96 7.12 35.67
CA SER A 683 -34.59 5.94 34.89
C SER A 683 -35.80 5.11 34.48
N LEU A 684 -35.67 4.39 33.37
CA LEU A 684 -36.64 3.43 32.89
C LEU A 684 -35.93 2.14 32.50
N ARG A 685 -36.26 1.04 33.17
CA ARG A 685 -35.70 -0.28 32.94
C ARG A 685 -36.76 -1.20 32.33
N ILE A 686 -36.40 -1.87 31.24
CA ILE A 686 -37.21 -2.87 30.55
C ILE A 686 -36.43 -4.17 30.53
N ILE A 687 -37.04 -5.25 31.00
CA ILE A 687 -36.40 -6.56 31.15
C ILE A 687 -37.25 -7.60 30.45
N LEU A 688 -36.62 -8.47 29.70
CA LEU A 688 -37.19 -9.72 29.21
C LEU A 688 -36.44 -10.84 29.91
N ALA A 689 -37.13 -11.58 30.79
CA ALA A 689 -36.52 -12.65 31.58
C ALA A 689 -37.28 -13.98 31.40
N PRO A 690 -37.45 -14.48 30.16
CA PRO A 690 -38.11 -15.75 29.94
C PRO A 690 -37.28 -16.87 30.59
N SER A 691 -37.95 -17.84 31.22
CA SER A 691 -37.28 -18.93 31.93
C SER A 691 -36.51 -19.88 31.00
N ASN A 692 -36.85 -19.89 29.71
CA ASN A 692 -36.17 -20.61 28.64
C ASN A 692 -36.16 -19.72 27.38
N PRO A 693 -35.23 -19.92 26.43
CA PRO A 693 -35.27 -19.25 25.13
C PRO A 693 -36.64 -19.41 24.45
N VAL A 694 -37.25 -18.30 23.99
CA VAL A 694 -38.59 -18.31 23.39
C VAL A 694 -38.48 -18.21 21.86
N PRO A 695 -38.88 -19.24 21.08
CA PRO A 695 -38.82 -19.20 19.63
C PRO A 695 -39.58 -18.01 19.03
N VAL A 696 -38.99 -17.34 18.04
CA VAL A 696 -39.63 -16.23 17.31
C VAL A 696 -40.92 -16.70 16.62
N ALA A 697 -40.95 -17.93 16.11
CA ALA A 697 -42.17 -18.53 15.56
C ALA A 697 -43.29 -18.65 16.60
N GLN A 698 -42.96 -18.95 17.86
CA GLN A 698 -43.94 -18.96 18.95
C GLN A 698 -44.44 -17.55 19.23
N ILE A 699 -43.56 -16.54 19.24
CA ILE A 699 -43.95 -15.14 19.43
C ILE A 699 -44.93 -14.70 18.33
N LEU A 700 -44.63 -14.98 17.06
CA LEU A 700 -45.50 -14.66 15.93
C LEU A 700 -46.86 -15.40 16.02
N GLY A 701 -46.84 -16.67 16.40
CA GLY A 701 -48.07 -17.45 16.63
C GLY A 701 -48.91 -16.90 17.77
N VAL A 702 -48.28 -16.47 18.86
CA VAL A 702 -48.94 -15.82 20.01
C VAL A 702 -49.52 -14.47 19.61
N ILE A 703 -48.79 -13.64 18.87
CA ILE A 703 -49.29 -12.33 18.39
C ILE A 703 -50.56 -12.50 17.55
N ALA A 704 -50.62 -13.55 16.72
CA ALA A 704 -51.77 -13.81 15.85
C ALA A 704 -52.98 -14.40 16.58
N THR A 705 -52.76 -15.15 17.66
CA THR A 705 -53.82 -15.97 18.29
C THR A 705 -54.22 -15.49 19.68
N ALA A 706 -53.28 -14.99 20.46
CA ALA A 706 -53.46 -14.54 21.83
C ALA A 706 -52.38 -13.50 22.21
N PRO A 707 -52.33 -12.34 21.53
CA PRO A 707 -51.30 -11.31 21.77
C PRO A 707 -51.20 -10.92 23.25
N GLN A 708 -52.31 -11.05 23.99
CA GLN A 708 -52.39 -10.75 25.40
C GLN A 708 -51.55 -11.61 26.35
N SER A 709 -51.12 -12.79 25.90
CA SER A 709 -50.27 -13.69 26.69
C SER A 709 -48.78 -13.39 26.53
N LEU A 710 -48.40 -12.51 25.59
CA LEU A 710 -47.01 -12.27 25.23
C LEU A 710 -46.15 -11.76 26.41
N PRO A 711 -46.62 -10.80 27.24
CA PRO A 711 -45.83 -10.33 28.38
C PRO A 711 -45.57 -11.41 29.42
N ASP A 712 -46.50 -12.35 29.61
CA ASP A 712 -46.33 -13.45 30.56
C ASP A 712 -45.35 -14.52 30.04
N ILE A 713 -45.31 -14.73 28.72
CA ILE A 713 -44.38 -15.65 28.04
C ILE A 713 -42.96 -15.10 28.07
N LEU A 714 -42.78 -13.83 27.70
CA LEU A 714 -41.49 -13.17 27.68
C LEU A 714 -41.05 -12.67 29.07
N LYS A 715 -41.92 -12.78 30.09
CA LYS A 715 -41.73 -12.26 31.45
C LYS A 715 -41.25 -10.81 31.41
N ILE A 716 -42.00 -9.98 30.69
CA ILE A 716 -41.65 -8.57 30.51
C ILE A 716 -41.83 -7.85 31.85
N GLY A 717 -40.76 -7.20 32.30
CA GLY A 717 -40.77 -6.29 33.45
C GLY A 717 -40.52 -4.86 32.98
N VAL A 718 -41.25 -3.90 33.53
CA VAL A 718 -40.99 -2.47 33.36
C VAL A 718 -40.87 -1.86 34.75
N ALA A 719 -39.82 -1.09 34.99
CA ALA A 719 -39.59 -0.41 36.26
C ALA A 719 -39.09 1.02 36.01
N ALA A 720 -39.72 1.99 36.66
CA ALA A 720 -39.28 3.38 36.66
C ALA A 720 -38.56 3.72 37.97
N ASN A 721 -37.50 4.52 37.87
CA ASN A 721 -36.74 5.07 39.01
C ASN A 721 -36.22 4.00 39.98
N GLN A 722 -35.81 2.85 39.43
CA GLN A 722 -35.21 1.74 40.18
C GLN A 722 -33.87 1.38 39.55
N LEU A 723 -32.82 1.35 40.38
CA LEU A 723 -31.44 1.10 39.95
C LEU A 723 -31.17 -0.38 39.67
#